data_AF-Q9TL49-F1
#
_entry.id   AF-Q9TL49-F1
#
_cell.length_a   1.000
_cell.length_b   1.000
_cell.length_c   1.000
_cell.angle_alpha   90.00
_cell.angle_beta   90.00
_cell.angle_gamma   90.00
#
_symmetry.space_group_name_H-M   'P 1'
#
loop_
_entity.id
_entity.type
_entity.pdbx_description
1 polymer ?
#
loop_
_entity_poly.entity_id
_entity_poly.type
_entity_poly.pdbx_seq_one_letter_code
_entity_poly.pdbx_strand_id
1 'polypeptide(L)'
;MEDTYQYAWIIPFVPLPVPMLIGVGLLLFPTATKNLRRMWAFPSVLLLSIVMLFSADLSIQQINSSSIYQYVWSWTINNDFSLEFGHLIDPLTSIMSILITTVGIMVLIYSDNYMSHDQGYLRFFAYMSFFNTSMLGLVTSSNLIQIYIFWELVGMCSYLLIGFWFTRPIAANACQKAFVTNRVGDFGLLLGILGLYWITGSFEFRDLFEIFNNLIYNNEVNFLFVTLCAFLLFAGAIAKSAQFPLHVWLPDAMEGPTPISALIHAATMVAAGIFLVARLFPFFIVIPYIMNLISLISIITVLLGATLALAQKDIKRSLAYSTMSQLGYTMLALGMGSYRAALFHLITHAYSKALLFLGSGSIIHSMEAIVGYSPAKSQNMVLMGGLRKHVPITKTAFLLGTFSLCGIPPLACFWSKDEILNDSWLYSPIFAIIACSTAGLTAFYMFRIYLLTFEGHLNAHFQNYSGKKSSSFYSISLWGKEEPKTIKKKISLLALLIMNNNERASFFSKKTYRIDGNVRKMTRPFITHFGTKNIFSYPHESDNTMLFPLLVLVLFTLFVGAIGIPFNQEGTDLDILSKWLIPSINLLHQNSNNSVDWYEFVTNAIFSVSIAYFGIFIASLLYKPVYSSLQNLNLINLFAKIGPKRILWDKITNVIYDWSYNRGYVDAFYATSLTKGIRGLAELTHFFDRRVIDGITNGVGVTSFFVGESIKYVGGGRISSYLFLYLSYVSIFLLIYYFLFLNLF
;
A
#
# COMPACT_ATOMS: atom_id res chain seq x y z
N MET A 1 6.54 6.46 -37.50
CA MET A 1 5.43 5.87 -36.71
C MET A 1 5.60 4.37 -36.62
N GLU A 2 5.77 3.64 -37.71
CA GLU A 2 5.94 2.17 -37.64
C GLU A 2 7.14 1.75 -36.76
N ASP A 3 8.32 2.37 -36.94
CA ASP A 3 9.51 2.03 -36.13
C ASP A 3 9.32 2.27 -34.62
N THR A 4 8.67 3.37 -34.22
CA THR A 4 8.51 3.74 -32.80
C THR A 4 7.59 2.77 -32.05
N TYR A 5 6.49 2.37 -32.68
CA TYR A 5 5.58 1.35 -32.15
C TYR A 5 6.20 -0.05 -32.16
N GLN A 6 7.00 -0.37 -33.19
CA GLN A 6 7.69 -1.66 -33.29
C GLN A 6 8.72 -1.85 -32.18
N TYR A 7 9.47 -0.80 -31.81
CA TYR A 7 10.49 -0.87 -30.74
C TYR A 7 9.96 -0.62 -29.32
N ALA A 8 8.66 -0.41 -29.13
CA ALA A 8 8.11 -0.12 -27.82
C ALA A 8 8.28 -1.25 -26.79
N TRP A 9 8.49 -2.50 -27.22
CA TRP A 9 8.81 -3.61 -26.32
C TRP A 9 10.08 -3.36 -25.49
N ILE A 10 10.98 -2.48 -25.94
CA ILE A 10 12.24 -2.16 -25.26
C ILE A 10 12.00 -1.36 -23.96
N ILE A 11 10.93 -0.57 -23.88
CA ILE A 11 10.60 0.35 -22.76
C ILE A 11 10.78 -0.29 -21.37
N PRO A 12 10.15 -1.44 -21.05
CA PRO A 12 10.31 -2.06 -19.73
C PRO A 12 11.71 -2.62 -19.50
N PHE A 13 12.47 -2.97 -20.56
CA PHE A 13 13.78 -3.61 -20.43
C PHE A 13 14.96 -2.64 -20.37
N VAL A 14 14.83 -1.39 -20.84
CA VAL A 14 15.93 -0.39 -20.78
C VAL A 14 16.50 -0.17 -19.37
N PRO A 15 15.71 -0.13 -18.28
CA PRO A 15 16.26 0.08 -16.94
C PRO A 15 16.84 -1.20 -16.31
N LEU A 16 16.55 -2.39 -16.86
CA LEU A 16 16.93 -3.71 -16.33
C LEU A 16 18.46 -3.98 -16.28
N PRO A 17 19.30 -3.46 -17.20
CA PRO A 17 20.74 -3.60 -17.13
C PRO A 17 21.34 -3.01 -15.84
N VAL A 18 20.75 -1.97 -15.26
CA VAL A 18 21.27 -1.33 -14.04
C VAL A 18 21.31 -2.29 -12.85
N PRO A 19 20.20 -2.91 -12.41
CA PRO A 19 20.23 -3.85 -11.30
C PRO A 19 21.06 -5.10 -11.63
N MET A 20 21.08 -5.56 -12.88
CA MET A 20 21.94 -6.68 -13.28
C MET A 20 23.43 -6.35 -13.13
N LEU A 21 23.87 -5.20 -13.64
CA LEU A 21 25.27 -4.78 -13.57
C LEU A 21 25.71 -4.49 -12.14
N ILE A 22 24.87 -3.84 -11.33
CA ILE A 22 25.15 -3.62 -9.91
C ILE A 22 25.19 -4.95 -9.16
N GLY A 23 24.26 -5.87 -9.43
CA GLY A 23 24.19 -7.18 -8.79
C GLY A 23 25.41 -8.06 -9.11
N VAL A 24 25.74 -8.20 -10.40
CA VAL A 24 26.93 -8.93 -10.87
C VAL A 24 28.19 -8.27 -10.34
N GLY A 25 28.27 -6.95 -10.37
CA GLY A 25 29.42 -6.21 -9.86
C GLY A 25 29.61 -6.35 -8.34
N LEU A 26 28.54 -6.40 -7.55
CA LEU A 26 28.62 -6.66 -6.11
C LEU A 26 29.03 -8.10 -5.80
N LEU A 27 28.69 -9.06 -6.67
CA LEU A 27 29.01 -10.48 -6.51
C LEU A 27 30.45 -10.79 -6.94
N LEU A 28 30.88 -10.31 -8.11
CA LEU A 28 32.20 -10.61 -8.68
C LEU A 28 33.29 -9.61 -8.23
N PHE A 29 32.97 -8.31 -8.14
CA PHE A 29 33.95 -7.24 -7.88
C PHE A 29 33.46 -6.25 -6.79
N PRO A 30 33.24 -6.70 -5.54
CA PRO A 30 32.59 -5.91 -4.49
C PRO A 30 33.40 -4.66 -4.08
N THR A 31 34.73 -4.69 -4.13
CA THR A 31 35.58 -3.56 -3.72
C THR A 31 35.53 -2.44 -4.75
N ALA A 32 35.71 -2.77 -6.04
CA ALA A 32 35.65 -1.81 -7.13
C ALA A 32 34.26 -1.16 -7.24
N THR A 33 33.20 -1.95 -7.16
CA THR A 33 31.83 -1.43 -7.22
C THR A 33 31.50 -0.50 -6.06
N LYS A 34 31.88 -0.85 -4.83
CA LYS A 34 31.68 0.03 -3.64
C LYS A 34 32.46 1.33 -3.74
N ASN A 35 33.69 1.30 -4.26
CA ASN A 35 34.49 2.51 -4.45
C ASN A 35 33.84 3.47 -5.46
N LEU A 36 33.23 2.93 -6.53
CA LEU A 36 32.55 3.71 -7.56
C LEU A 36 31.07 3.97 -7.27
N ARG A 37 30.63 3.90 -5.99
CA ARG A 37 29.21 3.93 -5.62
C ARG A 37 28.40 5.06 -6.25
N ARG A 38 28.90 6.29 -6.23
CA ARG A 38 28.18 7.47 -6.76
C ARG A 38 28.06 7.47 -8.28
N MET A 39 29.03 6.87 -8.99
CA MET A 39 28.95 6.79 -10.45
C MET A 39 27.77 5.94 -10.92
N TRP A 40 27.32 4.96 -10.13
CA TRP A 40 26.17 4.12 -10.48
C TRP A 40 24.81 4.83 -10.46
N ALA A 41 24.69 5.99 -9.80
CA ALA A 41 23.48 6.80 -9.90
C ALA A 41 23.28 7.35 -11.31
N PHE A 42 24.35 7.72 -12.00
CA PHE A 42 24.28 8.31 -13.34
C PHE A 42 23.66 7.36 -14.39
N PRO A 43 24.13 6.10 -14.56
CA PRO A 43 23.47 5.13 -15.43
C PRO A 43 21.99 4.90 -15.10
N SER A 44 21.64 4.91 -13.81
CA SER A 44 20.24 4.71 -13.38
C SER A 44 19.31 5.83 -13.85
N VAL A 45 19.77 7.08 -13.75
CA VAL A 45 19.02 8.25 -14.21
C VAL A 45 19.03 8.32 -15.73
N LEU A 46 20.17 8.07 -16.37
CA LEU A 46 20.32 8.12 -17.82
C LEU A 46 19.40 7.11 -18.52
N LEU A 47 19.42 5.84 -18.11
CA LEU A 47 18.58 4.81 -18.73
C LEU A 47 17.10 5.09 -18.54
N LEU A 48 16.67 5.58 -17.37
CA LEU A 48 15.28 5.96 -17.16
C LEU A 48 14.88 7.22 -17.95
N SER A 49 15.81 8.16 -18.17
CA SER A 49 15.57 9.33 -19.01
C SER A 49 15.41 8.99 -20.50
N ILE A 50 16.12 7.97 -20.99
CA ILE A 50 15.91 7.43 -22.35
C ILE A 50 14.48 6.87 -22.46
N VAL A 51 14.03 6.11 -21.46
CA VAL A 51 12.64 5.61 -21.44
C VAL A 51 11.63 6.75 -21.39
N MET A 52 11.89 7.81 -20.62
CA MET A 52 11.03 8.98 -20.56
C MET A 52 10.86 9.61 -21.96
N LEU A 53 11.95 9.76 -22.73
CA LEU A 53 11.88 10.29 -24.09
C LEU A 53 11.03 9.40 -25.01
N PHE A 54 11.21 8.08 -24.96
CA PHE A 54 10.34 7.15 -25.71
C PHE A 54 8.88 7.24 -25.27
N SER A 55 8.60 7.31 -23.96
CA SER A 55 7.23 7.44 -23.46
C SER A 55 6.57 8.77 -23.86
N ALA A 56 7.35 9.85 -23.91
CA ALA A 56 6.89 11.16 -24.37
C ALA A 56 6.54 11.13 -25.85
N ASP A 57 7.40 10.56 -26.70
CA ASP A 57 7.13 10.39 -28.13
C ASP A 57 5.87 9.52 -28.38
N LEU A 58 5.74 8.40 -27.65
CA LEU A 58 4.53 7.57 -27.72
C LEU A 58 3.27 8.34 -27.30
N SER A 59 3.32 9.17 -26.25
CA SER A 59 2.16 9.97 -25.85
C SER A 59 1.76 11.01 -26.90
N ILE A 60 2.74 11.66 -27.54
CA ILE A 60 2.50 12.66 -28.59
C ILE A 60 1.86 11.97 -29.81
N GLN A 61 2.37 10.79 -30.18
CA GLN A 61 1.79 9.98 -31.26
C GLN A 61 0.36 9.52 -30.91
N GLN A 62 0.10 9.14 -29.67
CA GLN A 62 -1.21 8.73 -29.21
C GLN A 62 -2.23 9.89 -29.23
N ILE A 63 -1.82 11.09 -28.84
CA ILE A 63 -2.65 12.30 -28.90
C ILE A 63 -3.02 12.66 -30.35
N ASN A 64 -2.12 12.41 -31.30
CA ASN A 64 -2.33 12.76 -32.71
C ASN A 64 -3.13 11.71 -33.49
N SER A 65 -2.92 10.42 -33.23
CA SER A 65 -3.42 9.32 -34.06
C SER A 65 -4.47 8.43 -33.37
N SER A 66 -4.55 8.45 -32.03
CA SER A 66 -5.45 7.61 -31.20
C SER A 66 -5.42 6.10 -31.46
N SER A 67 -4.47 5.58 -32.24
CA SER A 67 -4.44 4.17 -32.64
C SER A 67 -3.94 3.26 -31.51
N ILE A 68 -4.66 2.19 -31.23
CA ILE A 68 -4.24 1.18 -30.25
C ILE A 68 -3.34 0.16 -30.96
N TYR A 69 -2.06 0.14 -30.59
CA TYR A 69 -1.08 -0.80 -31.13
C TYR A 69 -0.90 -1.98 -30.18
N GLN A 70 -1.02 -3.20 -30.70
CA GLN A 70 -0.77 -4.42 -29.96
C GLN A 70 0.16 -5.29 -30.80
N TYR A 71 1.24 -5.74 -30.19
CA TYR A 71 2.15 -6.71 -30.78
C TYR A 71 2.35 -7.86 -29.82
N VAL A 72 2.27 -9.08 -30.35
CA VAL A 72 2.24 -10.30 -29.53
C VAL A 72 3.17 -11.35 -30.14
N TRP A 73 3.92 -12.04 -29.29
CA TRP A 73 4.71 -13.21 -29.61
C TRP A 73 4.21 -14.42 -28.82
N SER A 74 4.28 -15.62 -29.41
CA SER A 74 3.94 -16.86 -28.69
C SER A 74 5.13 -17.30 -27.82
N TRP A 75 4.90 -17.50 -26.52
CA TRP A 75 5.90 -18.09 -25.61
C TRP A 75 5.83 -19.62 -25.68
N THR A 76 4.64 -20.21 -25.48
CA THR A 76 4.45 -21.65 -25.59
C THR A 76 3.48 -21.96 -26.72
N ILE A 77 3.92 -22.80 -27.66
CA ILE A 77 3.07 -23.30 -28.74
C ILE A 77 2.73 -24.75 -28.40
N ASN A 78 1.58 -24.94 -27.77
CA ASN A 78 0.94 -26.25 -27.69
C ASN A 78 -0.40 -26.14 -28.43
N ASN A 79 -0.82 -27.19 -29.14
CA ASN A 79 -1.98 -27.10 -30.05
C ASN A 79 -3.28 -26.64 -29.35
N ASP A 80 -3.41 -26.93 -28.05
CA ASP A 80 -4.62 -26.61 -27.26
C ASP A 80 -4.44 -25.41 -26.32
N PHE A 81 -3.21 -24.88 -26.19
CA PHE A 81 -2.88 -23.81 -25.25
C PHE A 81 -1.78 -22.91 -25.83
N SER A 82 -2.17 -21.71 -26.26
CA SER A 82 -1.25 -20.64 -26.62
C SER A 82 -1.10 -19.67 -25.45
N LEU A 83 0.13 -19.50 -24.96
CA LEU A 83 0.46 -18.45 -24.03
C LEU A 83 1.28 -17.41 -24.77
N GLU A 84 0.67 -16.25 -24.89
CA GLU A 84 1.16 -15.14 -25.68
C GLU A 84 1.66 -14.02 -24.78
N PHE A 85 2.77 -13.40 -25.18
CA PHE A 85 3.37 -12.26 -24.48
C PHE A 85 3.57 -11.14 -25.48
N GLY A 86 3.32 -9.92 -25.05
CA GLY A 86 3.38 -8.80 -25.98
C GLY A 86 3.51 -7.47 -25.30
N HIS A 87 3.31 -6.42 -26.08
CA HIS A 87 3.12 -5.08 -25.57
C HIS A 87 1.88 -4.46 -26.19
N LEU A 88 1.12 -3.77 -25.34
CA LEU A 88 -0.06 -3.01 -25.73
C LEU A 88 0.20 -1.55 -25.44
N ILE A 89 0.08 -0.72 -26.47
CA ILE A 89 0.15 0.74 -26.40
C ILE A 89 -1.25 1.28 -26.65
N ASP A 90 -1.79 1.86 -25.58
CA ASP A 90 -3.09 2.49 -25.47
C ASP A 90 -2.92 3.86 -24.79
N PRO A 91 -3.95 4.73 -24.81
CA PRO A 91 -3.98 5.95 -23.99
C PRO A 91 -3.49 5.76 -22.55
N LEU A 92 -4.00 4.74 -21.87
CA LEU A 92 -3.73 4.45 -20.46
C LEU A 92 -2.24 4.14 -20.21
N THR A 93 -1.61 3.31 -21.03
CA THR A 93 -0.17 3.00 -20.95
C THR A 93 0.68 4.22 -21.23
N SER A 94 0.32 5.05 -22.21
CA SER A 94 1.09 6.25 -22.53
C SER A 94 1.10 7.23 -21.35
N ILE A 95 -0.03 7.44 -20.69
CA ILE A 95 -0.16 8.26 -19.48
C ILE A 95 0.69 7.68 -18.34
N MET A 96 0.50 6.39 -18.06
CA MET A 96 1.15 5.73 -16.93
C MET A 96 2.67 5.63 -17.11
N SER A 97 3.15 5.35 -18.33
CA SER A 97 4.59 5.26 -18.62
C SER A 97 5.31 6.60 -18.42
N ILE A 98 4.70 7.72 -18.83
CA ILE A 98 5.23 9.07 -18.54
C ILE A 98 5.24 9.31 -17.03
N LEU A 99 4.14 9.02 -16.35
CA LEU A 99 4.02 9.28 -14.92
C LEU A 99 5.04 8.48 -14.09
N ILE A 100 5.28 7.21 -14.44
CA ILE A 100 6.26 6.35 -13.76
C ILE A 100 7.67 6.86 -14.02
N THR A 101 8.00 7.23 -15.27
CA THR A 101 9.36 7.68 -15.62
C THR A 101 9.67 9.05 -15.03
N THR A 102 8.75 10.02 -15.08
CA THR A 102 8.96 11.37 -14.53
C THR A 102 9.16 11.33 -13.01
N VAL A 103 8.26 10.67 -12.27
CA VAL A 103 8.39 10.52 -10.81
C VAL A 103 9.62 9.68 -10.47
N GLY A 104 9.89 8.61 -11.23
CA GLY A 104 11.06 7.76 -11.05
C GLY A 104 12.38 8.53 -11.17
N ILE A 105 12.53 9.39 -12.18
CA ILE A 105 13.73 10.23 -12.37
C ILE A 105 13.88 11.21 -11.21
N MET A 106 12.81 11.90 -10.82
CA MET A 106 12.84 12.85 -9.69
C MET A 106 13.28 12.17 -8.39
N VAL A 107 12.78 10.96 -8.14
CA VAL A 107 13.13 10.18 -6.95
C VAL A 107 14.58 9.67 -7.02
N LEU A 108 15.07 9.21 -8.18
CA LEU A 108 16.46 8.78 -8.34
C LEU A 108 17.44 9.93 -8.09
N ILE A 109 17.19 11.11 -8.65
CA ILE A 109 18.01 12.31 -8.42
C ILE A 109 17.99 12.69 -6.94
N TYR A 110 16.80 12.71 -6.32
CA TYR A 110 16.65 13.00 -4.89
C TYR A 110 17.43 12.02 -4.01
N SER A 111 17.45 10.74 -4.38
CA SER A 111 18.03 9.68 -3.57
C SER A 111 19.56 9.72 -3.47
N ASP A 112 20.26 10.41 -4.39
CA ASP A 112 21.72 10.50 -4.38
C ASP A 112 22.24 11.13 -3.07
N ASN A 113 21.75 12.32 -2.70
CA ASN A 113 22.16 12.93 -1.44
C ASN A 113 21.49 12.27 -0.23
N TYR A 114 20.23 11.83 -0.35
CA TYR A 114 19.50 11.27 0.78
C TYR A 114 20.15 9.99 1.31
N MET A 115 20.70 9.17 0.40
CA MET A 115 21.35 7.90 0.73
C MET A 115 22.89 8.01 0.79
N SER A 116 23.46 9.20 0.59
CA SER A 116 24.92 9.39 0.44
C SER A 116 25.73 8.90 1.65
N HIS A 117 25.15 8.99 2.84
CA HIS A 117 25.75 8.55 4.11
C HIS A 117 25.48 7.07 4.45
N ASP A 118 24.59 6.39 3.71
CA ASP A 118 24.26 4.99 3.95
C ASP A 118 25.27 4.06 3.24
N GLN A 119 25.59 2.95 3.90
CA GLN A 119 26.41 1.87 3.35
C GLN A 119 25.65 1.09 2.26
N GLY A 120 24.32 1.05 2.33
CA GLY A 120 23.45 0.32 1.40
C GLY A 120 23.16 1.02 0.06
N TYR A 121 23.91 2.07 -0.30
CA TYR A 121 23.65 2.93 -1.47
C TYR A 121 23.44 2.14 -2.77
N LEU A 122 24.36 1.25 -3.15
CA LEU A 122 24.28 0.50 -4.41
C LEU A 122 23.04 -0.40 -4.48
N ARG A 123 22.74 -1.09 -3.37
CA ARG A 123 21.56 -1.95 -3.25
C ARG A 123 20.27 -1.15 -3.39
N PHE A 124 20.24 0.08 -2.88
CA PHE A 124 19.09 0.97 -3.02
C PHE A 124 18.82 1.30 -4.49
N PHE A 125 19.83 1.74 -5.25
CA PHE A 125 19.69 2.05 -6.67
C PHE A 125 19.32 0.83 -7.52
N ALA A 126 19.87 -0.35 -7.20
CA ALA A 126 19.47 -1.60 -7.86
C ALA A 126 17.99 -1.91 -7.62
N TYR A 127 17.50 -1.82 -6.38
CA TYR A 127 16.09 -2.10 -6.09
C TYR A 127 15.14 -1.07 -6.70
N MET A 128 15.52 0.21 -6.74
CA MET A 128 14.70 1.27 -7.35
C MET A 128 14.59 1.12 -8.87
N SER A 129 15.69 0.83 -9.55
CA SER A 129 15.70 0.58 -11.00
C SER A 129 14.95 -0.71 -11.36
N PHE A 130 15.11 -1.78 -10.57
CA PHE A 130 14.34 -3.01 -10.76
C PHE A 130 12.84 -2.80 -10.53
N PHE A 131 12.47 -1.96 -9.55
CA PHE A 131 11.08 -1.59 -9.32
C PHE A 131 10.48 -0.81 -10.51
N ASN A 132 11.19 0.18 -11.05
CA ASN A 132 10.75 0.91 -12.26
C ASN A 132 10.59 -0.02 -13.47
N THR A 133 11.53 -0.95 -13.66
CA THR A 133 11.45 -2.01 -14.69
C THR A 133 10.16 -2.82 -14.54
N SER A 134 9.89 -3.32 -13.33
CA SER A 134 8.70 -4.14 -13.07
C SER A 134 7.39 -3.38 -13.28
N MET A 135 7.33 -2.11 -12.90
CA MET A 135 6.14 -1.28 -13.07
C MET A 135 5.91 -0.91 -14.54
N LEU A 136 6.96 -0.57 -15.29
CA LEU A 136 6.86 -0.33 -16.73
C LEU A 136 6.37 -1.59 -17.46
N GLY A 137 6.88 -2.77 -17.09
CA GLY A 137 6.42 -4.04 -17.65
C GLY A 137 4.97 -4.36 -17.35
N LEU A 138 4.50 -4.02 -16.14
CA LEU A 138 3.09 -4.14 -15.74
C LEU A 138 2.18 -3.26 -16.60
N VAL A 139 2.62 -2.04 -16.90
CA VAL A 139 1.82 -1.10 -17.68
C VAL A 139 1.76 -1.53 -19.14
N THR A 140 2.88 -1.91 -19.74
CA THR A 140 2.94 -2.29 -21.17
C THR A 140 2.33 -3.66 -21.48
N SER A 141 1.90 -4.44 -20.49
CA SER A 141 1.43 -5.82 -20.70
C SER A 141 0.18 -5.91 -21.59
N SER A 142 0.18 -6.85 -22.54
CA SER A 142 -0.97 -7.11 -23.42
C SER A 142 -1.99 -8.10 -22.84
N ASN A 143 -1.58 -8.96 -21.90
CA ASN A 143 -2.38 -10.11 -21.43
C ASN A 143 -2.51 -10.15 -19.90
N LEU A 144 -3.57 -10.79 -19.38
CA LEU A 144 -3.83 -10.92 -17.94
C LEU A 144 -2.72 -11.65 -17.17
N ILE A 145 -2.16 -12.72 -17.73
CA ILE A 145 -1.03 -13.45 -17.13
C ILE A 145 0.20 -12.56 -17.07
N GLN A 146 0.46 -11.78 -18.12
CA GLN A 146 1.60 -10.88 -18.16
C GLN A 146 1.47 -9.78 -17.10
N ILE A 147 0.25 -9.23 -16.90
CA ILE A 147 -0.02 -8.37 -15.73
C ILE A 147 0.38 -9.10 -14.46
N TYR A 148 -0.11 -10.33 -14.24
CA TYR A 148 0.14 -11.08 -13.01
C TYR A 148 1.64 -11.32 -12.73
N ILE A 149 2.45 -11.60 -13.75
CA ILE A 149 3.90 -11.77 -13.59
C ILE A 149 4.54 -10.47 -13.10
N PHE A 150 4.27 -9.34 -13.76
CA PHE A 150 4.82 -8.06 -13.34
C PHE A 150 4.18 -7.54 -12.04
N TRP A 151 2.94 -7.93 -11.74
CA TRP A 151 2.23 -7.65 -10.49
C TRP A 151 2.96 -8.22 -9.28
N GLU A 152 3.43 -9.46 -9.43
CA GLU A 152 4.19 -10.15 -8.40
C GLU A 152 5.63 -9.66 -8.30
N LEU A 153 6.24 -9.27 -9.43
CA LEU A 153 7.54 -8.61 -9.42
C LEU A 153 7.48 -7.25 -8.69
N VAL A 154 6.47 -6.42 -8.95
CA VAL A 154 6.26 -5.16 -8.21
C VAL A 154 6.06 -5.45 -6.71
N GLY A 155 5.33 -6.52 -6.38
CA GLY A 155 5.17 -7.00 -4.99
C GLY A 155 6.51 -7.39 -4.34
N MET A 156 7.34 -8.16 -5.03
CA MET A 156 8.68 -8.53 -4.58
C MET A 156 9.58 -7.31 -4.37
N CYS A 157 9.62 -6.40 -5.34
CA CYS A 157 10.41 -5.18 -5.25
C CYS A 157 9.98 -4.32 -4.05
N SER A 158 8.67 -4.19 -3.81
CA SER A 158 8.15 -3.47 -2.64
C SER A 158 8.59 -4.09 -1.32
N TYR A 159 8.63 -5.42 -1.23
CA TYR A 159 9.10 -6.14 -0.04
C TYR A 159 10.57 -5.83 0.25
N LEU A 160 11.41 -5.85 -0.80
CA LEU A 160 12.84 -5.53 -0.68
C LEU A 160 13.09 -4.06 -0.29
N LEU A 161 12.29 -3.14 -0.82
CA LEU A 161 12.40 -1.71 -0.57
C LEU A 161 11.90 -1.32 0.84
N ILE A 162 10.76 -1.85 1.30
CA ILE A 162 10.26 -1.62 2.67
C ILE A 162 11.22 -2.23 3.68
N GLY A 163 11.72 -3.44 3.40
CA GLY A 163 12.69 -4.15 4.23
C GLY A 163 14.14 -3.68 4.07
N PHE A 164 14.40 -2.52 3.46
CA PHE A 164 15.76 -2.08 3.14
C PHE A 164 16.67 -2.03 4.39
N TRP A 165 16.17 -1.47 5.49
CA TRP A 165 16.85 -1.50 6.80
C TRP A 165 16.42 -2.71 7.64
N PHE A 166 16.62 -3.91 7.10
CA PHE A 166 16.27 -5.20 7.71
C PHE A 166 16.85 -5.43 9.12
N THR A 167 17.89 -4.70 9.52
CA THR A 167 18.45 -4.75 10.89
C THR A 167 17.49 -4.22 11.94
N ARG A 168 16.48 -3.44 11.55
CA ARG A 168 15.42 -2.95 12.45
C ARG A 168 14.26 -3.96 12.46
N PRO A 169 13.89 -4.52 13.64
CA PRO A 169 12.82 -5.53 13.69
C PRO A 169 11.46 -4.96 13.26
N ILE A 170 11.24 -3.66 13.46
CA ILE A 170 10.01 -2.97 13.05
C ILE A 170 9.89 -2.94 11.52
N ALA A 171 10.99 -2.68 10.81
CA ALA A 171 11.03 -2.66 9.35
C ALA A 171 10.88 -4.08 8.77
N ALA A 172 11.50 -5.08 9.40
CA ALA A 172 11.34 -6.48 9.02
C ALA A 172 9.88 -6.97 9.18
N ASN A 173 9.23 -6.63 10.30
CA ASN A 173 7.82 -6.97 10.50
C ASN A 173 6.91 -6.21 9.52
N ALA A 174 7.23 -4.95 9.21
CA ALA A 174 6.49 -4.14 8.24
C ALA A 174 6.57 -4.72 6.82
N CYS A 175 7.76 -5.14 6.38
CA CYS A 175 7.90 -5.72 5.04
C CYS A 175 7.18 -7.06 4.91
N GLN A 176 7.26 -7.93 5.93
CA GLN A 176 6.52 -9.19 5.94
C GLN A 176 5.00 -8.94 5.92
N LYS A 177 4.51 -8.01 6.75
CA LYS A 177 3.09 -7.65 6.77
C LYS A 177 2.63 -7.19 5.39
N ALA A 178 3.37 -6.28 4.75
CA ALA A 178 3.04 -5.76 3.42
C ALA A 178 3.03 -6.85 2.34
N PHE A 179 4.00 -7.76 2.37
CA PHE A 179 4.03 -8.84 1.40
C PHE A 179 2.86 -9.81 1.59
N VAL A 180 2.58 -10.24 2.83
CA VAL A 180 1.49 -11.19 3.11
C VAL A 180 0.12 -10.58 2.78
N THR A 181 -0.13 -9.31 3.15
CA THR A 181 -1.42 -8.67 2.83
C THR A 181 -1.65 -8.53 1.33
N ASN A 182 -0.59 -8.20 0.58
CA ASN A 182 -0.68 -8.12 -0.88
C ASN A 182 -0.90 -9.50 -1.50
N ARG A 183 -0.18 -10.52 -1.02
CA ARG A 183 -0.32 -11.90 -1.52
C ARG A 183 -1.72 -12.49 -1.34
N VAL A 184 -2.46 -12.10 -0.31
CA VAL A 184 -3.87 -12.49 -0.17
C VAL A 184 -4.72 -11.95 -1.31
N GLY A 185 -4.50 -10.70 -1.72
CA GLY A 185 -5.17 -10.14 -2.91
C GLY A 185 -4.65 -10.74 -4.21
N ASP A 186 -3.35 -10.97 -4.31
CA ASP A 186 -2.71 -11.53 -5.50
C ASP A 186 -3.18 -12.99 -5.75
N PHE A 187 -3.47 -13.75 -4.69
CA PHE A 187 -4.14 -15.06 -4.80
C PHE A 187 -5.57 -14.94 -5.35
N GLY A 188 -6.32 -13.92 -4.91
CA GLY A 188 -7.63 -13.61 -5.49
C GLY A 188 -7.53 -13.27 -6.97
N LEU A 189 -6.57 -12.42 -7.34
CA LEU A 189 -6.32 -12.06 -8.74
C LEU A 189 -6.02 -13.29 -9.60
N LEU A 190 -5.15 -14.18 -9.13
CA LEU A 190 -4.82 -15.43 -9.84
C LEU A 190 -6.06 -16.31 -10.06
N LEU A 191 -6.87 -16.52 -9.02
CA LEU A 191 -8.12 -17.28 -9.15
C LEU A 191 -9.10 -16.62 -10.12
N GLY A 192 -9.20 -15.30 -10.12
CA GLY A 192 -10.01 -14.54 -11.06
C GLY A 192 -9.54 -14.72 -12.51
N ILE A 193 -8.22 -14.68 -12.76
CA ILE A 193 -7.64 -14.89 -14.09
C ILE A 193 -7.92 -16.31 -14.60
N LEU A 194 -7.74 -17.33 -13.74
CA LEU A 194 -8.03 -18.72 -14.09
C LEU A 194 -9.54 -18.94 -14.35
N GLY A 195 -10.40 -18.29 -13.55
CA GLY A 195 -11.85 -18.33 -13.74
C GLY A 195 -12.29 -17.69 -15.06
N LEU A 196 -11.70 -16.56 -15.43
CA LEU A 196 -11.97 -15.93 -16.74
C LEU A 196 -11.51 -16.81 -17.90
N TYR A 197 -10.32 -17.39 -17.81
CA TYR A 197 -9.82 -18.31 -18.83
C TYR A 197 -10.72 -19.53 -19.00
N TRP A 198 -11.28 -20.07 -17.92
CA TRP A 198 -12.26 -21.15 -17.99
C TRP A 198 -13.51 -20.77 -18.80
N ILE A 199 -13.91 -19.49 -18.76
CA ILE A 199 -15.11 -18.99 -19.46
C ILE A 199 -14.80 -18.64 -20.91
N THR A 200 -13.73 -17.88 -21.16
CA THR A 200 -13.44 -17.29 -22.48
C THR A 200 -12.42 -18.06 -23.30
N GLY A 201 -11.55 -18.86 -22.68
CA GLY A 201 -10.45 -19.56 -23.34
C GLY A 201 -9.30 -18.67 -23.81
N SER A 202 -9.30 -17.36 -23.51
CA SER A 202 -8.23 -16.42 -23.89
C SER A 202 -7.81 -15.53 -22.72
N PHE A 203 -6.52 -15.17 -22.71
CA PHE A 203 -5.93 -14.22 -21.74
C PHE A 203 -5.74 -12.81 -22.30
N GLU A 204 -5.99 -12.62 -23.60
CA GLU A 204 -5.82 -11.36 -24.32
C GLU A 204 -6.98 -10.41 -24.02
N PHE A 205 -6.72 -9.12 -23.78
CA PHE A 205 -7.80 -8.19 -23.41
C PHE A 205 -8.87 -8.06 -24.50
N ARG A 206 -8.48 -7.97 -25.77
CA ARG A 206 -9.41 -7.76 -26.89
C ARG A 206 -10.37 -8.95 -27.04
N ASP A 207 -9.81 -10.15 -27.20
CA ASP A 207 -10.57 -11.38 -27.36
C ASP A 207 -11.44 -11.65 -26.12
N LEU A 208 -10.89 -11.42 -24.92
CA LEU A 208 -11.61 -11.62 -23.67
C LEU A 208 -12.85 -10.73 -23.60
N PHE A 209 -12.75 -9.45 -23.96
CA PHE A 209 -13.91 -8.55 -23.93
C PHE A 209 -14.95 -8.91 -25.00
N GLU A 210 -14.52 -9.29 -26.19
CA GLU A 210 -15.45 -9.67 -27.28
C GLU A 210 -16.19 -10.97 -26.98
N ILE A 211 -15.47 -12.04 -26.62
CA ILE A 211 -16.05 -13.34 -26.29
C ILE A 211 -16.98 -13.21 -25.09
N PHE A 212 -16.56 -12.50 -24.05
CA PHE A 212 -17.36 -12.33 -22.85
C PHE A 212 -18.68 -11.59 -23.10
N ASN A 213 -18.67 -10.54 -23.92
CA ASN A 213 -19.89 -9.82 -24.29
C ASN A 213 -20.86 -10.72 -25.05
N ASN A 214 -20.37 -11.53 -25.99
CA ASN A 214 -21.18 -12.48 -26.74
C ASN A 214 -21.80 -13.56 -25.82
N LEU A 215 -21.00 -14.11 -24.90
CA LEU A 215 -21.44 -15.13 -23.95
C LEU A 215 -22.52 -14.62 -22.99
N ILE A 216 -22.40 -13.36 -22.53
CA ILE A 216 -23.42 -12.73 -21.69
C ILE A 216 -24.69 -12.46 -22.49
N TYR A 217 -24.56 -11.95 -23.72
CA TYR A 217 -25.71 -11.68 -24.58
C TYR A 217 -26.55 -12.94 -24.86
N ASN A 218 -25.88 -14.07 -25.07
CA ASN A 218 -26.52 -15.37 -25.29
C ASN A 218 -26.99 -16.06 -23.99
N ASN A 219 -26.69 -15.50 -22.80
CA ASN A 219 -26.95 -16.10 -21.48
C ASN A 219 -26.37 -17.52 -21.30
N GLU A 220 -25.22 -17.82 -21.92
CA GLU A 220 -24.60 -19.15 -21.85
C GLU A 220 -23.83 -19.39 -20.55
N VAL A 221 -23.51 -18.33 -19.81
CA VAL A 221 -22.68 -18.39 -18.60
C VAL A 221 -23.48 -18.07 -17.35
N ASN A 222 -23.22 -18.79 -16.26
CA ASN A 222 -23.83 -18.52 -14.97
C ASN A 222 -23.37 -17.16 -14.39
N PHE A 223 -24.31 -16.23 -14.24
CA PHE A 223 -24.06 -14.88 -13.72
C PHE A 223 -23.41 -14.85 -12.33
N LEU A 224 -23.74 -15.81 -11.45
CA LEU A 224 -23.12 -15.91 -10.12
C LEU A 224 -21.64 -16.28 -10.20
N PHE A 225 -21.27 -17.12 -11.16
CA PHE A 225 -19.87 -17.50 -11.34
C PHE A 225 -19.04 -16.34 -11.90
N VAL A 226 -19.61 -15.60 -12.86
CA VAL A 226 -18.98 -14.40 -13.45
C VAL A 226 -18.78 -13.30 -12.41
N THR A 227 -19.80 -13.02 -11.59
CA THR A 227 -19.69 -12.03 -10.51
C THR A 227 -18.62 -12.42 -9.49
N LEU A 228 -18.49 -13.71 -9.16
CA LEU A 228 -17.43 -14.21 -8.29
C LEU A 228 -16.04 -14.04 -8.92
N CYS A 229 -15.87 -14.37 -10.20
CA CYS A 229 -14.61 -14.16 -10.92
C CYS A 229 -14.21 -12.68 -10.94
N ALA A 230 -15.17 -11.79 -11.23
CA ALA A 230 -14.97 -10.35 -11.24
C ALA A 230 -14.59 -9.79 -9.85
N PHE A 231 -15.23 -10.27 -8.78
CA PHE A 231 -14.87 -9.92 -7.41
C PHE A 231 -13.45 -10.38 -7.05
N LEU A 232 -13.06 -11.59 -7.47
CA LEU A 232 -11.71 -12.12 -7.25
C LEU A 232 -10.63 -11.32 -7.96
N LEU A 233 -10.86 -10.88 -9.21
CA LEU A 233 -9.97 -9.94 -9.91
C LEU A 233 -9.84 -8.62 -9.15
N PHE A 234 -10.98 -8.09 -8.68
CA PHE A 234 -11.00 -6.85 -7.91
C PHE A 234 -10.27 -6.99 -6.56
N ALA A 235 -10.27 -8.18 -5.94
CA ALA A 235 -9.52 -8.43 -4.71
C ALA A 235 -8.00 -8.14 -4.84
N GLY A 236 -7.42 -8.38 -6.02
CA GLY A 236 -6.05 -7.98 -6.32
C GLY A 236 -5.86 -6.46 -6.25
N ALA A 237 -6.76 -5.72 -6.92
CA ALA A 237 -6.74 -4.27 -6.90
C ALA A 237 -6.93 -3.69 -5.49
N ILE A 238 -7.83 -4.27 -4.68
CA ILE A 238 -8.06 -3.88 -3.28
C ILE A 238 -6.75 -3.93 -2.48
N ALA A 239 -5.96 -5.00 -2.64
CA ALA A 239 -4.74 -5.19 -1.86
C ALA A 239 -3.64 -4.18 -2.24
N LYS A 240 -3.30 -4.07 -3.52
CA LYS A 240 -2.25 -3.14 -3.98
C LYS A 240 -2.63 -1.69 -3.78
N SER A 241 -3.91 -1.34 -3.96
CA SER A 241 -4.35 0.04 -3.77
C SER A 241 -4.69 0.41 -2.31
N ALA A 242 -4.41 -0.50 -1.37
CA ALA A 242 -4.67 -0.33 0.06
C ALA A 242 -6.11 0.09 0.35
N GLN A 243 -7.06 -0.56 -0.33
CA GLN A 243 -8.48 -0.35 -0.08
C GLN A 243 -8.92 -1.17 1.15
N PHE A 244 -10.10 -0.87 1.68
CA PHE A 244 -10.73 -1.67 2.71
C PHE A 244 -11.13 -3.00 2.07
N PRO A 245 -10.81 -4.15 2.71
CA PRO A 245 -10.24 -4.29 4.05
C PRO A 245 -8.70 -4.30 4.11
N LEU A 246 -8.00 -4.59 3.02
CA LEU A 246 -6.55 -4.87 2.96
C LEU A 246 -5.61 -3.63 2.98
N HIS A 247 -5.92 -2.62 3.79
CA HIS A 247 -5.17 -1.34 3.85
C HIS A 247 -4.04 -1.29 4.90
N VAL A 248 -3.99 -2.27 5.80
CA VAL A 248 -3.19 -2.25 7.04
C VAL A 248 -1.67 -2.12 6.80
N TRP A 249 -1.19 -2.52 5.62
CA TRP A 249 0.24 -2.47 5.31
C TRP A 249 0.76 -1.07 4.99
N LEU A 250 -0.09 -0.19 4.47
CA LEU A 250 0.30 1.11 3.91
C LEU A 250 0.97 2.03 4.96
N PRO A 251 0.46 2.16 6.21
CA PRO A 251 1.10 3.00 7.22
C PRO A 251 2.43 2.44 7.73
N ASP A 252 2.60 1.12 7.71
CA ASP A 252 3.82 0.44 8.15
C ASP A 252 4.90 0.45 7.06
N ALA A 253 4.52 0.57 5.77
CA ALA A 253 5.46 0.79 4.66
C ALA A 253 6.29 2.08 4.85
N MET A 254 5.84 3.02 5.69
CA MET A 254 6.58 4.23 6.05
C MET A 254 7.84 3.97 6.88
N GLU A 255 8.11 2.75 7.34
CA GLU A 255 9.39 2.42 7.98
C GLU A 255 10.55 2.42 6.96
N GLY A 256 10.24 2.28 5.66
CA GLY A 256 11.22 2.41 4.59
C GLY A 256 11.79 3.83 4.42
N PRO A 257 12.89 3.97 3.66
CA PRO A 257 13.44 5.26 3.24
C PRO A 257 12.37 6.16 2.58
N THR A 258 12.45 7.48 2.78
CA THR A 258 11.48 8.43 2.23
C THR A 258 11.39 8.45 0.69
N PRO A 259 12.47 8.27 -0.10
CA PRO A 259 12.33 8.32 -1.55
C PRO A 259 11.53 7.12 -2.06
N ILE A 260 11.59 5.97 -1.37
CA ILE A 260 10.77 4.79 -1.66
C ILE A 260 9.29 5.11 -1.42
N SER A 261 8.96 5.77 -0.30
CA SER A 261 7.59 6.17 -0.03
C SER A 261 7.04 7.08 -1.13
N ALA A 262 7.85 8.03 -1.63
CA ALA A 262 7.45 8.85 -2.76
C ALA A 262 7.12 8.00 -4.00
N LEU A 263 7.98 7.04 -4.37
CA LEU A 263 7.75 6.20 -5.55
C LEU A 263 6.53 5.29 -5.41
N ILE A 264 6.44 4.53 -4.31
CA ILE A 264 5.41 3.51 -4.04
C ILE A 264 4.01 4.14 -3.96
N HIS A 265 3.89 5.27 -3.27
CA HIS A 265 2.58 5.85 -2.94
C HIS A 265 2.11 6.93 -3.92
N ALA A 266 3.01 7.50 -4.72
CA ALA A 266 2.62 8.48 -5.74
C ALA A 266 2.27 7.79 -7.07
N ALA A 267 3.17 6.96 -7.60
CA ALA A 267 3.18 6.65 -9.02
C ALA A 267 2.97 5.17 -9.39
N THR A 268 3.22 4.25 -8.47
CA THR A 268 3.54 2.87 -8.87
C THR A 268 2.67 1.82 -8.20
N MET A 269 3.03 1.36 -7.00
CA MET A 269 2.40 0.21 -6.37
C MET A 269 0.90 0.42 -6.14
N VAL A 270 0.53 1.59 -5.61
CA VAL A 270 -0.88 1.88 -5.36
C VAL A 270 -1.62 2.19 -6.66
N ALA A 271 -0.94 2.80 -7.63
CA ALA A 271 -1.51 3.07 -8.94
C ALA A 271 -1.75 1.79 -9.76
N ALA A 272 -0.97 0.72 -9.53
CA ALA A 272 -1.16 -0.58 -10.20
C ALA A 272 -2.57 -1.17 -9.94
N GLY A 273 -3.10 -0.99 -8.73
CA GLY A 273 -4.48 -1.39 -8.39
C GLY A 273 -5.53 -0.69 -9.25
N ILE A 274 -5.40 0.63 -9.38
CA ILE A 274 -6.32 1.47 -10.17
C ILE A 274 -6.13 1.17 -11.66
N PHE A 275 -4.89 0.99 -12.11
CA PHE A 275 -4.56 0.64 -13.49
C PHE A 275 -5.21 -0.68 -13.92
N LEU A 276 -5.16 -1.73 -13.09
CA LEU A 276 -5.83 -3.00 -13.39
C LEU A 276 -7.33 -2.80 -13.59
N VAL A 277 -7.97 -2.01 -12.72
CA VAL A 277 -9.41 -1.76 -12.81
C VAL A 277 -9.75 -0.90 -14.01
N ALA A 278 -8.94 0.12 -14.30
CA ALA A 278 -9.09 0.96 -15.48
C ALA A 278 -8.92 0.16 -16.77
N ARG A 279 -8.01 -0.83 -16.81
CA ARG A 279 -7.80 -1.71 -17.96
C ARG A 279 -8.93 -2.72 -18.14
N LEU A 280 -9.45 -3.28 -17.05
CA LEU A 280 -10.60 -4.19 -17.04
C LEU A 280 -11.94 -3.45 -16.96
N PHE A 281 -11.94 -2.14 -17.18
CA PHE A 281 -13.14 -1.32 -17.07
C PHE A 281 -14.27 -1.76 -18.02
N PRO A 282 -14.00 -2.10 -19.31
CA PRO A 282 -15.03 -2.64 -20.21
C PRO A 282 -15.70 -3.90 -19.65
N PHE A 283 -14.94 -4.76 -18.98
CA PHE A 283 -15.45 -5.99 -18.35
C PHE A 283 -16.33 -5.69 -17.12
N PHE A 284 -15.92 -4.75 -16.26
CA PHE A 284 -16.68 -4.43 -15.05
C PHE A 284 -18.00 -3.73 -15.33
N ILE A 285 -18.09 -2.92 -16.40
CA ILE A 285 -19.33 -2.22 -16.78
C ILE A 285 -20.48 -3.19 -17.07
N VAL A 286 -20.18 -4.33 -17.69
CA VAL A 286 -21.19 -5.34 -18.04
C VAL A 286 -21.81 -5.96 -16.77
N ILE A 287 -21.12 -5.88 -15.63
CA ILE A 287 -21.53 -6.46 -14.35
C ILE A 287 -21.83 -5.34 -13.32
N PRO A 288 -23.07 -4.79 -13.30
CA PRO A 288 -23.39 -3.62 -12.49
C PRO A 288 -23.22 -3.85 -10.97
N TYR A 289 -23.40 -5.08 -10.48
CA TYR A 289 -23.18 -5.40 -9.07
C TYR A 289 -21.74 -5.18 -8.62
N ILE A 290 -20.76 -5.44 -9.50
CA ILE A 290 -19.34 -5.25 -9.18
C ILE A 290 -18.97 -3.78 -9.21
N MET A 291 -19.52 -2.99 -10.15
CA MET A 291 -19.36 -1.53 -10.15
C MET A 291 -19.87 -0.91 -8.84
N ASN A 292 -21.05 -1.33 -8.37
CA ASN A 292 -21.60 -0.89 -7.09
C ASN A 292 -20.77 -1.36 -5.88
N LEU A 293 -20.18 -2.56 -5.94
CA LEU A 293 -19.28 -3.06 -4.91
C LEU A 293 -17.98 -2.24 -4.86
N ILE A 294 -17.41 -1.91 -6.02
CA ILE A 294 -16.26 -1.03 -6.16
C ILE A 294 -16.55 0.34 -5.54
N SER A 295 -17.66 0.97 -5.88
CA SER A 295 -18.03 2.29 -5.35
C SER A 295 -18.26 2.24 -3.83
N LEU A 296 -18.90 1.19 -3.31
CA LEU A 296 -19.13 0.98 -1.88
C LEU A 296 -17.84 0.77 -1.09
N ILE A 297 -16.92 -0.05 -1.58
CA ILE A 297 -15.62 -0.24 -0.91
C ILE A 297 -14.84 1.08 -0.91
N SER A 298 -14.88 1.82 -2.03
CA SER A 298 -14.18 3.09 -2.19
C SER A 298 -14.71 4.19 -1.27
N ILE A 299 -16.03 4.31 -1.10
CA ILE A 299 -16.55 5.36 -0.19
C ILE A 299 -16.17 5.07 1.28
N ILE A 300 -16.12 3.79 1.67
CA ILE A 300 -15.64 3.37 2.99
C ILE A 300 -14.16 3.73 3.15
N THR A 301 -13.34 3.55 2.11
CA THR A 301 -11.90 3.85 2.19
C THR A 301 -11.59 5.33 2.27
N VAL A 302 -12.31 6.15 1.50
CA VAL A 302 -12.20 7.62 1.55
C VAL A 302 -12.42 8.10 2.99
N LEU A 303 -13.50 7.62 3.63
CA LEU A 303 -13.85 7.99 5.01
C LEU A 303 -12.84 7.45 6.03
N LEU A 304 -12.46 6.17 5.94
CA LEU A 304 -11.50 5.56 6.85
C LEU A 304 -10.13 6.25 6.76
N GLY A 305 -9.59 6.46 5.55
CA GLY A 305 -8.31 7.14 5.37
C GLY A 305 -8.30 8.54 5.99
N ALA A 306 -9.36 9.32 5.77
CA ALA A 306 -9.45 10.68 6.30
C ALA A 306 -9.53 10.72 7.84
N THR A 307 -10.33 9.86 8.46
CA THR A 307 -10.47 9.82 9.93
C THR A 307 -9.20 9.31 10.63
N LEU A 308 -8.51 8.34 10.03
CA LEU A 308 -7.26 7.79 10.57
C LEU A 308 -6.07 8.76 10.49
N ALA A 309 -6.10 9.75 9.58
CA ALA A 309 -5.06 10.76 9.46
C ALA A 309 -5.11 11.86 10.55
N LEU A 310 -6.28 12.10 11.16
CA LEU A 310 -6.56 13.26 12.03
C LEU A 310 -5.66 13.39 13.25
N ALA A 311 -5.32 12.29 13.93
CA ALA A 311 -4.55 12.29 15.18
C ALA A 311 -3.14 11.71 15.03
N GLN A 312 -2.69 11.42 13.80
CA GLN A 312 -1.35 10.88 13.57
C GLN A 312 -0.27 11.89 13.97
N LYS A 313 0.82 11.37 14.57
CA LYS A 313 1.99 12.15 14.99
C LYS A 313 3.13 12.09 13.98
N ASP A 314 3.24 10.99 13.25
CA ASP A 314 4.30 10.80 12.25
C ASP A 314 3.91 11.45 10.92
N ILE A 315 4.77 12.33 10.38
CA ILE A 315 4.50 13.06 9.14
C ILE A 315 4.24 12.10 7.96
N LYS A 316 5.07 11.05 7.81
CA LYS A 316 4.96 10.09 6.71
C LYS A 316 3.69 9.23 6.81
N ARG A 317 3.32 8.79 8.01
CA ARG A 317 2.11 7.97 8.21
C ARG A 317 0.84 8.78 7.96
N SER A 318 0.83 10.06 8.34
CA SER A 318 -0.28 10.94 8.00
C SER A 318 -0.41 11.12 6.47
N LEU A 319 0.73 11.26 5.76
CA LEU A 319 0.73 11.25 4.29
C LEU A 319 0.27 9.90 3.70
N ALA A 320 0.61 8.76 4.30
CA ALA A 320 0.13 7.45 3.85
C ALA A 320 -1.40 7.29 3.97
N TYR A 321 -2.00 7.70 5.10
CA TYR A 321 -3.46 7.68 5.23
C TYR A 321 -4.14 8.64 4.26
N SER A 322 -3.50 9.78 3.98
CA SER A 322 -4.01 10.68 2.95
C SER A 322 -3.93 10.08 1.55
N THR A 323 -2.94 9.23 1.24
CA THR A 323 -2.92 8.47 -0.03
C THR A 323 -4.05 7.46 -0.09
N MET A 324 -4.30 6.73 0.99
CA MET A 324 -5.44 5.81 1.08
C MET A 324 -6.76 6.52 0.77
N SER A 325 -7.00 7.72 1.31
CA SER A 325 -8.23 8.46 1.01
C SER A 325 -8.32 8.95 -0.44
N GLN A 326 -7.20 9.40 -1.04
CA GLN A 326 -7.20 9.95 -2.41
C GLN A 326 -7.34 8.85 -3.46
N LEU A 327 -6.74 7.69 -3.20
CA LEU A 327 -6.86 6.53 -4.08
C LEU A 327 -8.22 5.84 -3.88
N GLY A 328 -8.88 6.08 -2.74
CA GLY A 328 -10.31 5.88 -2.58
C GLY A 328 -11.14 6.76 -3.52
N TYR A 329 -10.83 8.06 -3.68
CA TYR A 329 -11.55 8.93 -4.62
C TYR A 329 -11.38 8.49 -6.08
N THR A 330 -10.16 8.11 -6.51
CA THR A 330 -9.95 7.58 -7.86
C THR A 330 -10.74 6.29 -8.09
N MET A 331 -10.78 5.41 -7.09
CA MET A 331 -11.48 4.12 -7.19
C MET A 331 -13.01 4.31 -7.15
N LEU A 332 -13.49 5.30 -6.40
CA LEU A 332 -14.89 5.73 -6.37
C LEU A 332 -15.30 6.22 -7.76
N ALA A 333 -14.49 7.05 -8.42
CA ALA A 333 -14.75 7.55 -9.77
C ALA A 333 -14.88 6.41 -10.79
N LEU A 334 -13.97 5.43 -10.75
CA LEU A 334 -14.11 4.21 -11.57
C LEU A 334 -15.39 3.44 -11.22
N GLY A 335 -15.74 3.28 -9.95
CA GLY A 335 -16.97 2.59 -9.52
C GLY A 335 -18.27 3.29 -9.93
N MET A 336 -18.25 4.61 -10.08
CA MET A 336 -19.39 5.41 -10.57
C MET A 336 -19.48 5.43 -12.11
N GLY A 337 -18.44 4.93 -12.80
CA GLY A 337 -18.40 4.89 -14.26
C GLY A 337 -17.77 6.12 -14.92
N SER A 338 -17.04 6.95 -14.15
CA SER A 338 -16.30 8.13 -14.64
C SER A 338 -14.82 7.79 -14.84
N TYR A 339 -14.51 7.29 -16.04
CA TYR A 339 -13.16 6.86 -16.41
C TYR A 339 -12.20 8.06 -16.54
N ARG A 340 -12.67 9.14 -17.19
CA ARG A 340 -11.90 10.38 -17.40
C ARG A 340 -11.44 11.00 -16.08
N ALA A 341 -12.37 11.25 -15.16
CA ALA A 341 -12.08 11.90 -13.89
C ALA A 341 -11.11 11.06 -13.04
N ALA A 342 -11.27 9.73 -13.05
CA ALA A 342 -10.40 8.82 -12.31
C ALA A 342 -8.94 8.89 -12.75
N LEU A 343 -8.68 8.81 -14.06
CA LEU A 343 -7.32 8.89 -14.60
C LEU A 343 -6.72 10.28 -14.44
N PHE A 344 -7.52 11.32 -14.67
CA PHE A 344 -7.04 12.68 -14.46
C PHE A 344 -6.67 12.93 -13.00
N HIS A 345 -7.47 12.45 -12.05
CA HIS A 345 -7.13 12.53 -10.63
C HIS A 345 -5.87 11.70 -10.29
N LEU A 346 -5.69 10.52 -10.88
CA LEU A 346 -4.48 9.71 -10.69
C LEU A 346 -3.20 10.48 -11.11
N ILE A 347 -3.24 11.19 -12.23
CA ILE A 347 -2.09 11.99 -12.70
C ILE A 347 -1.78 13.14 -11.73
N THR A 348 -2.79 13.95 -11.39
CA THR A 348 -2.59 15.14 -10.54
C THR A 348 -2.20 14.73 -9.10
N HIS A 349 -2.77 13.63 -8.60
CA HIS A 349 -2.43 13.04 -7.32
C HIS A 349 -0.98 12.56 -7.27
N ALA A 350 -0.48 11.89 -8.31
CA ALA A 350 0.88 11.38 -8.33
C ALA A 350 1.92 12.50 -8.16
N TYR A 351 1.82 13.58 -8.95
CA TYR A 351 2.75 14.71 -8.85
C TYR A 351 2.66 15.42 -7.49
N SER A 352 1.44 15.67 -6.99
CA SER A 352 1.26 16.32 -5.68
C SER A 352 1.75 15.47 -4.51
N LYS A 353 1.57 14.15 -4.56
CA LYS A 353 2.11 13.23 -3.54
C LYS A 353 3.61 13.05 -3.61
N ALA A 354 4.18 12.94 -4.80
CA ALA A 354 5.63 12.88 -4.96
C ALA A 354 6.26 14.13 -4.33
N LEU A 355 5.69 15.32 -4.60
CA LEU A 355 6.12 16.58 -4.00
C LEU A 355 6.05 16.56 -2.46
N LEU A 356 4.95 16.08 -1.90
CA LEU A 356 4.74 16.03 -0.45
C LEU A 356 5.63 15.00 0.26
N PHE A 357 5.84 13.82 -0.32
CA PHE A 357 6.72 12.81 0.29
C PHE A 357 8.19 13.23 0.22
N LEU A 358 8.65 13.74 -0.92
CA LEU A 358 10.02 14.26 -1.03
C LEU A 358 10.23 15.50 -0.16
N GLY A 359 9.23 16.39 -0.06
CA GLY A 359 9.24 17.53 0.85
C GLY A 359 9.24 17.11 2.32
N SER A 360 8.53 16.04 2.69
CA SER A 360 8.63 15.46 4.03
C SER A 360 10.01 14.85 4.29
N GLY A 361 10.64 14.26 3.26
CA GLY A 361 11.99 13.71 3.34
C GLY A 361 13.05 14.77 3.62
N SER A 362 12.96 15.94 3.00
CA SER A 362 13.90 17.04 3.24
C SER A 362 13.72 17.61 4.65
N ILE A 363 12.47 17.70 5.14
CA ILE A 363 12.18 18.07 6.53
C ILE A 363 12.81 17.06 7.49
N ILE A 364 12.60 15.75 7.25
CA ILE A 364 13.16 14.69 8.10
C ILE A 364 14.70 14.77 8.12
N HIS A 365 15.33 14.91 6.95
CA HIS A 365 16.79 15.04 6.86
C HIS A 365 17.32 16.28 7.61
N SER A 366 16.62 17.42 7.51
CA SER A 366 16.97 18.62 8.27
C SER A 366 16.79 18.44 9.79
N MET A 367 15.81 17.62 10.21
CA MET A 367 15.53 17.33 11.62
C MET A 367 16.51 16.33 12.21
N GLU A 368 17.05 15.42 11.40
CA GLU A 368 18.05 14.43 11.81
C GLU A 368 19.33 15.09 12.35
N ALA A 369 19.71 16.26 11.81
CA ALA A 369 20.84 17.04 12.31
C ALA A 369 20.68 17.51 13.77
N ILE A 370 19.44 17.72 14.25
CA ILE A 370 19.15 18.22 15.60
C ILE A 370 18.78 17.08 16.54
N VAL A 371 17.83 16.24 16.13
CA VAL A 371 17.16 15.26 17.00
C VAL A 371 17.77 13.85 16.89
N GLY A 372 18.57 13.62 15.84
CA GLY A 372 19.21 12.36 15.53
C GLY A 372 18.35 11.44 14.65
N TYR A 373 19.00 10.39 14.14
CA TYR A 373 18.48 9.44 13.13
C TYR A 373 17.36 8.48 13.58
N SER A 374 16.81 8.64 14.78
CA SER A 374 15.72 7.77 15.24
C SER A 374 14.38 8.17 14.59
N PRO A 375 13.71 7.28 13.83
CA PRO A 375 12.45 7.61 13.14
C PRO A 375 11.37 8.17 14.06
N ALA A 376 11.23 7.58 15.24
CA ALA A 376 10.25 7.98 16.25
C ALA A 376 10.41 9.43 16.75
N LYS A 377 11.58 10.05 16.50
CA LYS A 377 11.84 11.44 16.82
C LYS A 377 11.90 12.31 15.56
N SER A 378 12.71 11.95 14.56
CA SER A 378 12.89 12.78 13.36
C SER A 378 11.61 12.93 12.52
N GLN A 379 10.67 11.99 12.60
CA GLN A 379 9.42 12.01 11.84
C GLN A 379 8.23 12.55 12.66
N ASN A 380 8.41 12.79 13.95
CA ASN A 380 7.34 13.17 14.86
C ASN A 380 7.07 14.68 14.79
N MET A 381 5.89 15.04 14.30
CA MET A 381 5.47 16.43 14.12
C MET A 381 5.43 17.23 15.43
N VAL A 382 5.28 16.57 16.59
CA VAL A 382 5.27 17.24 17.89
C VAL A 382 6.63 17.89 18.21
N LEU A 383 7.73 17.32 17.71
CA LEU A 383 9.08 17.84 17.92
C LEU A 383 9.47 18.92 16.91
N MET A 384 8.71 19.05 15.82
CA MET A 384 8.93 20.03 14.76
C MET A 384 8.36 21.40 15.18
N GLY A 385 8.09 22.26 14.21
CA GLY A 385 7.60 23.63 14.41
C GLY A 385 8.66 24.68 14.13
N GLY A 386 8.23 25.87 13.72
CA GLY A 386 9.09 27.02 13.45
C GLY A 386 10.06 26.87 12.27
N LEU A 387 9.89 25.85 11.42
CA LEU A 387 10.78 25.58 10.28
C LEU A 387 10.66 26.62 9.15
N ARG A 388 9.61 27.46 9.15
CA ARG A 388 9.33 28.45 8.10
C ARG A 388 10.51 29.35 7.72
N LYS A 389 11.36 29.75 8.68
CA LYS A 389 12.50 30.65 8.44
C LYS A 389 13.75 29.92 7.96
N HIS A 390 13.86 28.63 8.26
CA HIS A 390 15.08 27.85 8.12
C HIS A 390 15.12 27.05 6.83
N VAL A 391 13.95 26.65 6.34
CA VAL A 391 13.80 25.83 5.13
C VAL A 391 12.74 26.44 4.17
N PRO A 392 12.97 27.67 3.65
CA PRO A 392 11.98 28.38 2.83
C PRO A 392 11.57 27.65 1.55
N ILE A 393 12.48 26.95 0.86
CA ILE A 393 12.17 26.33 -0.44
C ILE A 393 11.27 25.12 -0.22
N THR A 394 11.68 24.20 0.66
CA THR A 394 10.87 23.03 0.99
C THR A 394 9.53 23.41 1.62
N LYS A 395 9.47 24.49 2.40
CA LYS A 395 8.21 25.05 2.91
C LYS A 395 7.27 25.47 1.78
N THR A 396 7.73 26.22 0.79
CA THR A 396 6.88 26.63 -0.35
C THR A 396 6.44 25.43 -1.19
N ALA A 397 7.35 24.50 -1.48
CA ALA A 397 7.05 23.26 -2.20
C ALA A 397 5.99 22.42 -1.46
N PHE A 398 6.17 22.19 -0.16
CA PHE A 398 5.22 21.43 0.65
C PHE A 398 3.86 22.14 0.72
N LEU A 399 3.83 23.47 0.86
CA LEU A 399 2.59 24.25 0.88
C LEU A 399 1.81 24.12 -0.44
N LEU A 400 2.48 24.27 -1.59
CA LEU A 400 1.84 24.10 -2.90
C LEU A 400 1.29 22.68 -3.08
N GLY A 401 2.03 21.66 -2.64
CA GLY A 401 1.54 20.28 -2.59
C GLY A 401 0.30 20.11 -1.70
N THR A 402 0.27 20.76 -0.52
CA THR A 402 -0.90 20.70 0.37
C THR A 402 -2.12 21.36 -0.25
N PHE A 403 -1.97 22.54 -0.84
CA PHE A 403 -3.06 23.24 -1.50
C PHE A 403 -3.59 22.50 -2.73
N SER A 404 -2.70 21.82 -3.47
CA SER A 404 -3.10 20.95 -4.58
C SER A 404 -4.03 19.85 -4.07
N LEU A 405 -3.63 19.07 -3.07
CA LEU A 405 -4.46 17.99 -2.52
C LEU A 405 -5.78 18.47 -1.87
N CYS A 406 -5.78 19.68 -1.28
CA CYS A 406 -6.99 20.29 -0.75
C CYS A 406 -8.00 20.63 -1.86
N GLY A 407 -7.57 20.75 -3.11
CA GLY A 407 -8.43 21.14 -4.23
C GLY A 407 -8.64 22.65 -4.32
N ILE A 408 -7.61 23.46 -4.05
CA ILE A 408 -7.70 24.92 -4.14
C ILE A 408 -7.36 25.39 -5.58
N PRO A 409 -8.20 26.19 -6.24
CA PRO A 409 -7.88 26.76 -7.54
C PRO A 409 -6.69 27.74 -7.43
N PRO A 410 -5.71 27.75 -8.37
CA PRO A 410 -5.70 27.10 -9.69
C PRO A 410 -4.96 25.73 -9.76
N LEU A 411 -4.66 25.08 -8.63
CA LEU A 411 -3.74 23.92 -8.59
C LEU A 411 -4.34 22.65 -9.20
N ALA A 412 -3.47 21.70 -9.58
CA ALA A 412 -3.83 20.56 -10.41
C ALA A 412 -5.00 19.70 -9.89
N CYS A 413 -5.01 19.31 -8.61
CA CYS A 413 -6.07 18.40 -8.15
C CYS A 413 -7.44 19.05 -8.00
N PHE A 414 -7.57 20.39 -8.04
CA PHE A 414 -8.88 21.06 -8.03
C PHE A 414 -9.75 20.55 -9.18
N TRP A 415 -9.25 20.64 -10.41
CA TRP A 415 -9.96 20.25 -11.62
C TRP A 415 -10.44 18.80 -11.57
N SER A 416 -9.57 17.88 -11.14
CA SER A 416 -9.92 16.46 -11.07
C SER A 416 -10.86 16.09 -9.92
N LYS A 417 -10.72 16.74 -8.76
CA LYS A 417 -11.46 16.36 -7.55
C LYS A 417 -12.88 16.93 -7.58
N ASP A 418 -13.03 18.12 -8.15
CA ASP A 418 -14.35 18.74 -8.36
C ASP A 418 -15.22 17.90 -9.30
N GLU A 419 -14.64 17.39 -10.40
CA GLU A 419 -15.31 16.48 -11.34
C GLU A 419 -15.81 15.21 -10.63
N ILE A 420 -14.98 14.55 -9.81
CA ILE A 420 -15.39 13.36 -9.03
C ILE A 420 -16.52 13.68 -8.03
N LEU A 421 -16.47 14.85 -7.38
CA LEU A 421 -17.51 15.27 -6.46
C LEU A 421 -18.82 15.54 -7.20
N ASN A 422 -18.77 16.18 -8.36
CA ASN A 422 -19.95 16.40 -9.19
C ASN A 422 -20.58 15.07 -9.66
N ASP A 423 -19.75 14.16 -10.18
CA ASP A 423 -20.19 12.82 -10.59
C ASP A 423 -20.81 12.04 -9.43
N SER A 424 -20.32 12.25 -8.21
CA SER A 424 -20.89 11.60 -7.03
C SER A 424 -22.30 12.10 -6.70
N TRP A 425 -22.62 13.38 -6.94
CA TRP A 425 -23.96 13.92 -6.80
C TRP A 425 -24.93 13.31 -7.81
N LEU A 426 -24.47 13.09 -9.04
CA LEU A 426 -25.24 12.43 -10.10
C LEU A 426 -25.49 10.94 -9.79
N TYR A 427 -24.50 10.26 -9.21
CA TYR A 427 -24.62 8.84 -8.87
C TYR A 427 -25.52 8.58 -7.65
N SER A 428 -25.23 9.19 -6.50
CA SER A 428 -26.13 9.16 -5.34
C SER A 428 -25.82 10.25 -4.31
N PRO A 429 -26.86 10.91 -3.73
CA PRO A 429 -26.66 12.01 -2.79
C PRO A 429 -25.96 11.58 -1.49
N ILE A 430 -26.14 10.33 -1.05
CA ILE A 430 -25.47 9.82 0.15
C ILE A 430 -23.96 9.73 -0.07
N PHE A 431 -23.53 9.22 -1.23
CA PHE A 431 -22.11 9.09 -1.55
C PHE A 431 -21.50 10.47 -1.70
N ALA A 432 -22.22 11.41 -2.32
CA ALA A 432 -21.80 12.79 -2.46
C ALA A 432 -21.59 13.50 -1.12
N ILE A 433 -22.50 13.35 -0.16
CA ILE A 433 -22.36 13.95 1.18
C ILE A 433 -21.12 13.40 1.90
N ILE A 434 -20.87 12.09 1.81
CA ILE A 434 -19.69 11.47 2.41
C ILE A 434 -18.42 11.94 1.69
N ALA A 435 -18.41 11.97 0.36
CA ALA A 435 -17.28 12.43 -0.46
C ALA A 435 -16.95 13.92 -0.22
N CYS A 436 -17.97 14.78 -0.09
CA CYS A 436 -17.82 16.20 0.22
C CYS A 436 -17.30 16.41 1.65
N SER A 437 -17.88 15.74 2.65
CA SER A 437 -17.43 15.87 4.05
C SER A 437 -15.98 15.41 4.23
N THR A 438 -15.59 14.33 3.54
CA THR A 438 -14.21 13.84 3.52
C THR A 438 -13.26 14.79 2.79
N ALA A 439 -13.72 15.53 1.77
CA ALA A 439 -12.91 16.56 1.12
C ALA A 439 -12.56 17.68 2.12
N GLY A 440 -13.51 18.11 2.95
CA GLY A 440 -13.26 19.03 4.07
C GLY A 440 -12.27 18.46 5.10
N LEU A 441 -12.40 17.17 5.45
CA LEU A 441 -11.44 16.49 6.34
C LEU A 441 -10.04 16.39 5.72
N THR A 442 -9.93 16.20 4.40
CA THR A 442 -8.64 16.20 3.70
C THR A 442 -7.94 17.53 3.81
N ALA A 443 -8.70 18.62 3.64
CA ALA A 443 -8.17 19.96 3.81
C ALA A 443 -7.73 20.21 5.25
N PHE A 444 -8.50 19.73 6.23
CA PHE A 444 -8.17 19.84 7.65
C PHE A 444 -6.87 19.12 8.03
N TYR A 445 -6.73 17.83 7.73
CA TYR A 445 -5.53 17.08 8.16
C TYR A 445 -4.27 17.50 7.39
N MET A 446 -4.38 17.86 6.10
CA MET A 446 -3.22 18.32 5.33
C MET A 446 -2.71 19.65 5.87
N PHE A 447 -3.62 20.57 6.18
CA PHE A 447 -3.25 21.87 6.74
C PHE A 447 -2.74 21.74 8.19
N ARG A 448 -3.28 20.80 8.99
CA ARG A 448 -2.72 20.43 10.31
C ARG A 448 -1.25 20.01 10.20
N ILE A 449 -0.89 19.16 9.23
CA ILE A 449 0.51 18.75 9.02
C ILE A 449 1.37 19.98 8.72
N TYR A 450 0.93 20.84 7.82
CA TYR A 450 1.66 22.07 7.47
C TYR A 450 1.87 23.00 8.67
N LEU A 451 0.82 23.27 9.46
CA LEU A 451 0.91 24.16 10.62
C LEU A 451 1.84 23.61 11.70
N LEU A 452 1.72 22.33 12.04
CA LEU A 452 2.56 21.69 13.07
C LEU A 452 4.04 21.60 12.69
N THR A 453 4.34 21.53 11.40
CA THR A 453 5.71 21.39 10.90
C THR A 453 6.41 22.74 10.73
N PHE A 454 5.76 23.72 10.10
CA PHE A 454 6.39 24.97 9.70
C PHE A 454 6.09 26.17 10.59
N GLU A 455 4.91 26.24 11.22
CA GLU A 455 4.52 27.36 12.07
C GLU A 455 4.90 27.11 13.54
N GLY A 456 4.77 28.15 14.39
CA GLY A 456 5.11 28.06 15.81
C GLY A 456 6.60 28.15 16.12
N HIS A 457 7.00 27.55 17.24
CA HIS A 457 8.38 27.48 17.70
C HIS A 457 8.93 26.07 17.53
N LEU A 458 10.25 25.96 17.42
CA LEU A 458 10.92 24.66 17.30
C LEU A 458 10.90 23.94 18.65
N ASN A 459 10.07 22.91 18.78
CA ASN A 459 9.78 22.24 20.06
C ASN A 459 10.90 21.30 20.54
N ALA A 460 11.83 20.90 19.66
CA ALA A 460 12.90 19.96 20.01
C ALA A 460 13.80 20.45 21.16
N HIS A 461 14.02 21.77 21.27
CA HIS A 461 14.84 22.35 22.35
C HIS A 461 14.10 22.48 23.69
N PHE A 462 12.76 22.47 23.68
CA PHE A 462 11.95 22.76 24.87
C PHE A 462 11.58 21.53 25.72
N GLN A 463 11.84 20.29 25.25
CA GLN A 463 11.50 19.09 26.04
C GLN A 463 12.30 18.97 27.34
N ASN A 464 13.53 19.46 27.39
CA ASN A 464 14.35 19.43 28.60
C ASN A 464 14.00 20.56 29.60
N TYR A 465 13.15 21.52 29.21
CA TYR A 465 12.80 22.71 29.99
C TYR A 465 11.42 22.64 30.65
N SER A 466 10.74 21.47 30.64
CA SER A 466 9.49 21.31 31.38
C SER A 466 9.76 21.22 32.88
N GLY A 467 9.89 22.38 33.53
CA GLY A 467 9.91 22.56 34.98
C GLY A 467 8.56 22.25 35.65
N LYS A 468 7.91 21.15 35.28
CA LYS A 468 6.80 20.55 36.04
C LYS A 468 7.28 19.20 36.54
N LYS A 469 7.31 19.08 37.87
CA LYS A 469 7.55 17.87 38.65
C LYS A 469 7.15 16.62 37.87
N SER A 470 8.14 15.75 37.69
CA SER A 470 8.03 14.34 37.36
C SER A 470 6.72 13.72 37.85
N SER A 471 5.74 13.55 36.96
CA SER A 471 4.79 12.45 37.08
C SER A 471 5.51 11.21 36.54
N SER A 472 5.96 10.41 37.50
CA SER A 472 6.74 9.18 37.36
C SER A 472 5.96 8.06 36.66
N PHE A 473 5.71 8.13 35.35
CA PHE A 473 5.12 6.98 34.62
C PHE A 473 5.54 6.75 33.17
N TYR A 474 6.61 7.36 32.66
CA TYR A 474 7.19 6.93 31.39
C TYR A 474 8.72 6.98 31.43
N SER A 475 9.33 5.90 31.90
CA SER A 475 10.72 5.59 31.55
C SER A 475 10.74 5.04 30.13
N ILE A 476 11.13 5.88 29.16
CA ILE A 476 11.45 5.43 27.82
C ILE A 476 12.75 4.63 27.89
N SER A 477 12.65 3.32 27.67
CA SER A 477 13.80 2.42 27.56
C SER A 477 14.60 2.78 26.31
N LEU A 478 15.88 3.13 26.52
CA LEU A 478 16.85 3.42 25.46
C LEU A 478 17.25 2.18 24.64
N TRP A 479 16.78 1.00 25.02
CA TRP A 479 16.92 -0.23 24.25
C TRP A 479 15.68 -1.12 24.42
N GLY A 480 14.99 -1.39 23.31
CA GLY A 480 13.84 -2.30 23.26
C GLY A 480 12.50 -1.61 23.57
N LYS A 481 11.56 -1.66 22.61
CA LYS A 481 10.15 -1.35 22.88
C LYS A 481 9.67 -2.27 24.00
N GLU A 482 9.03 -1.72 25.02
CA GLU A 482 8.15 -2.49 25.92
C GLU A 482 7.22 -3.34 25.04
N GLU A 483 7.07 -4.62 25.38
CA GLU A 483 6.05 -5.48 24.79
C GLU A 483 4.70 -4.75 24.77
N PRO A 484 3.86 -4.96 23.74
CA PRO A 484 2.55 -4.32 23.68
C PRO A 484 1.80 -4.68 24.97
N LYS A 485 1.59 -3.67 25.83
CA LYS A 485 0.75 -3.77 27.03
C LYS A 485 -0.53 -4.46 26.59
N THR A 486 -0.77 -5.65 27.12
CA THR A 486 -2.00 -6.41 26.93
C THR A 486 -3.16 -5.45 27.13
N ILE A 487 -3.92 -5.22 26.06
CA ILE A 487 -5.13 -4.40 26.09
C ILE A 487 -5.99 -4.98 27.22
N LYS A 488 -6.11 -4.25 28.33
CA LYS A 488 -7.10 -4.56 29.35
C LYS A 488 -8.42 -4.61 28.61
N LYS A 489 -9.02 -5.81 28.50
CA LYS A 489 -10.37 -6.01 28.00
C LYS A 489 -11.34 -5.17 28.84
N LYS A 490 -11.53 -3.92 28.43
CA LYS A 490 -12.64 -3.05 28.80
C LYS A 490 -13.29 -2.58 27.51
N ILE A 491 -13.70 -3.53 26.67
CA ILE A 491 -14.79 -3.30 25.72
C ILE A 491 -16.07 -3.45 26.55
N SER A 492 -16.63 -2.31 26.95
CA SER A 492 -17.78 -2.18 27.85
C SER A 492 -19.12 -2.54 27.19
N LEU A 493 -19.13 -3.53 26.30
CA LEU A 493 -20.34 -4.01 25.61
C LEU A 493 -20.77 -5.40 26.10
N LEU A 494 -19.87 -6.14 26.77
CA LEU A 494 -20.14 -7.46 27.36
C LEU A 494 -20.39 -7.42 28.89
N ALA A 495 -20.58 -6.23 29.46
CA ALA A 495 -20.84 -6.06 30.90
C ALA A 495 -22.34 -6.05 31.25
N LEU A 496 -23.23 -6.20 30.25
CA LEU A 496 -24.68 -6.08 30.45
C LEU A 496 -25.40 -7.42 30.67
N LEU A 497 -24.71 -8.58 30.66
CA LEU A 497 -25.41 -9.87 30.60
C LEU A 497 -25.03 -10.97 31.58
N ILE A 498 -24.01 -10.85 32.44
CA ILE A 498 -23.77 -11.87 33.48
C ILE A 498 -23.28 -11.19 34.75
N MET A 499 -24.20 -10.98 35.68
CA MET A 499 -23.91 -10.64 37.06
C MET A 499 -23.95 -11.94 37.86
N ASN A 500 -22.79 -12.47 38.22
CA ASN A 500 -22.74 -13.36 39.38
C ASN A 500 -21.43 -13.17 40.14
N ASN A 501 -21.61 -12.83 41.42
CA ASN A 501 -20.59 -12.65 42.43
C ASN A 501 -19.84 -13.97 42.65
N ASN A 502 -18.52 -13.89 42.78
CA ASN A 502 -17.80 -14.55 43.87
C ASN A 502 -16.34 -14.09 43.89
N GLU A 503 -16.01 -13.33 44.91
CA GLU A 503 -14.65 -13.04 45.35
C GLU A 503 -13.97 -14.35 45.78
N ARG A 504 -12.83 -14.69 45.18
CA ARG A 504 -11.82 -15.53 45.84
C ARG A 504 -10.42 -15.05 45.49
N ALA A 505 -9.71 -14.65 46.53
CA ALA A 505 -8.29 -14.36 46.54
C ALA A 505 -7.48 -15.62 46.22
N SER A 506 -6.36 -15.46 45.50
CA SER A 506 -5.20 -16.33 45.68
C SER A 506 -3.90 -15.56 45.43
N PHE A 507 -3.19 -15.38 46.54
CA PHE A 507 -1.74 -15.25 46.63
C PHE A 507 -1.05 -16.36 45.81
N PHE A 508 -0.02 -16.06 45.02
CA PHE A 508 1.36 -16.50 45.29
C PHE A 508 2.39 -16.17 44.18
N SER A 509 3.58 -15.79 44.68
CA SER A 509 4.93 -15.98 44.13
C SER A 509 5.41 -15.13 42.94
N LYS A 510 6.09 -14.03 43.29
CA LYS A 510 7.25 -13.55 42.54
C LYS A 510 8.39 -14.56 42.71
N LYS A 511 8.92 -15.13 41.63
CA LYS A 511 10.25 -15.73 41.61
C LYS A 511 11.17 -14.85 40.77
N THR A 512 12.06 -14.17 41.49
CA THR A 512 13.28 -13.52 40.99
C THR A 512 14.28 -14.59 40.59
N TYR A 513 14.72 -14.58 39.33
CA TYR A 513 15.96 -15.26 38.93
C TYR A 513 17.13 -14.27 39.12
N ARG A 514 18.07 -14.63 39.99
CA ARG A 514 19.41 -14.05 40.08
C ARG A 514 20.26 -14.70 39.01
N ILE A 515 20.87 -13.90 38.13
CA ILE A 515 22.01 -14.32 37.30
C ILE A 515 23.20 -13.51 37.83
N ASP A 516 23.93 -14.12 38.76
CA ASP A 516 25.33 -13.77 39.05
C ASP A 516 26.18 -14.65 38.14
N GLY A 517 27.07 -14.02 37.38
CA GLY A 517 27.87 -14.70 36.36
C GLY A 517 28.85 -13.75 35.69
N ASN A 518 29.89 -13.43 36.44
CA ASN A 518 31.08 -12.67 36.09
C ASN A 518 31.57 -12.93 34.65
N VAL A 519 31.34 -12.01 33.71
CA VAL A 519 32.03 -11.99 32.40
C VAL A 519 32.89 -10.73 32.32
N ARG A 520 34.20 -10.98 32.36
CA ARG A 520 35.29 -10.02 32.16
C ARG A 520 35.00 -9.06 31.00
N LYS A 521 35.19 -7.78 31.28
CA LYS A 521 35.36 -6.68 30.34
C LYS A 521 36.27 -7.07 29.17
N MET A 522 35.70 -7.23 27.98
CA MET A 522 36.39 -6.95 26.73
C MET A 522 35.38 -6.69 25.61
N THR A 523 34.82 -5.49 25.59
CA THR A 523 34.21 -4.93 24.38
C THR A 523 34.92 -3.61 24.11
N ARG A 524 35.93 -3.67 23.23
CA ARG A 524 36.46 -2.48 22.58
C ARG A 524 35.27 -1.80 21.89
N PRO A 525 34.93 -0.54 22.20
CA PRO A 525 33.99 0.17 21.37
C PRO A 525 34.69 0.37 20.02
N PHE A 526 34.14 -0.20 18.95
CA PHE A 526 34.47 0.21 17.59
C PHE A 526 33.98 1.65 17.44
N ILE A 527 34.81 2.60 17.87
CA ILE A 527 34.70 4.00 17.51
C ILE A 527 35.19 4.06 16.06
N THR A 528 34.27 3.90 15.11
CA THR A 528 34.47 4.53 13.81
C THR A 528 34.45 6.03 14.08
N HIS A 529 35.58 6.71 13.86
CA HIS A 529 35.69 8.17 13.92
C HIS A 529 34.60 8.79 13.06
N PHE A 530 33.46 9.14 13.67
CA PHE A 530 32.49 10.03 13.06
C PHE A 530 33.13 11.41 13.09
N GLY A 531 33.41 11.95 11.90
CA GLY A 531 33.86 13.32 11.73
C GLY A 531 33.02 14.28 12.57
N THR A 532 33.71 15.25 13.16
CA THR A 532 33.21 16.42 13.88
C THR A 532 31.71 16.68 13.68
N LYS A 533 30.88 16.28 14.67
CA LYS A 533 29.48 16.69 14.72
C LYS A 533 29.42 18.18 15.01
N ASN A 534 29.29 19.00 13.98
CA ASN A 534 28.83 20.37 14.13
C ASN A 534 27.38 20.29 14.63
N ILE A 535 27.16 20.55 15.92
CA ILE A 535 25.82 20.60 16.51
C ILE A 535 25.19 21.89 16.00
N PHE A 536 24.45 21.80 14.90
CA PHE A 536 23.66 22.92 14.41
C PHE A 536 22.53 23.21 15.39
N SER A 537 22.39 24.46 15.83
CA SER A 537 21.31 24.90 16.70
C SER A 537 19.97 24.98 15.96
N TYR A 538 20.01 25.16 14.64
CA TYR A 538 18.86 25.28 13.77
C TYR A 538 18.97 24.37 12.55
N PRO A 539 17.84 23.92 12.00
CA PRO A 539 17.85 23.12 10.79
C PRO A 539 18.27 24.00 9.62
N HIS A 540 18.94 23.42 8.64
CA HIS A 540 19.29 24.08 7.39
C HIS A 540 18.52 23.43 6.24
N GLU A 541 18.38 24.18 5.15
CA GLU A 541 17.83 23.65 3.90
C GLU A 541 18.69 22.49 3.39
N SER A 542 18.04 21.48 2.82
CA SER A 542 18.75 20.35 2.19
C SER A 542 19.57 20.79 0.98
N ASP A 543 20.55 19.99 0.61
CA ASP A 543 21.40 20.23 -0.56
C ASP A 543 20.62 20.38 -1.88
N ASN A 544 21.25 21.02 -2.87
CA ASN A 544 20.67 21.32 -4.17
C ASN A 544 20.11 20.10 -4.92
N THR A 545 20.69 18.91 -4.77
CA THR A 545 20.20 17.69 -5.45
C THR A 545 18.87 17.19 -4.87
N MET A 546 18.57 17.48 -3.59
CA MET A 546 17.24 17.23 -3.01
C MET A 546 16.24 18.33 -3.40
N LEU A 547 16.69 19.57 -3.53
CA LEU A 547 15.85 20.72 -3.86
C LEU A 547 15.42 20.74 -5.33
N PHE A 548 16.29 20.32 -6.25
CA PHE A 548 15.99 20.34 -7.69
C PHE A 548 14.74 19.52 -8.05
N PRO A 549 14.58 18.26 -7.60
CA PRO A 549 13.35 17.49 -7.83
C PRO A 549 12.09 18.16 -7.26
N LEU A 550 12.20 18.84 -6.10
CA LEU A 550 11.07 19.54 -5.51
C LEU A 550 10.61 20.71 -6.38
N LEU A 551 11.54 21.51 -6.91
CA LEU A 551 11.20 22.63 -7.80
C LEU A 551 10.56 22.17 -9.11
N VAL A 552 11.08 21.09 -9.70
CA VAL A 552 10.51 20.52 -10.91
C VAL A 552 9.10 19.97 -10.65
N LEU A 553 8.89 19.24 -9.55
CA LEU A 553 7.57 18.75 -9.18
C LEU A 553 6.57 19.87 -8.87
N VAL A 554 7.02 21.02 -8.32
CA VAL A 554 6.17 22.21 -8.15
C VAL A 554 5.61 22.68 -9.49
N LEU A 555 6.43 22.73 -10.54
CA LEU A 555 5.98 23.11 -11.88
C LEU A 555 4.89 22.16 -12.38
N PHE A 556 5.09 20.84 -12.23
CA PHE A 556 4.05 19.87 -12.59
C PHE A 556 2.76 20.08 -11.80
N THR A 557 2.82 20.33 -10.48
CA THR A 557 1.61 20.57 -9.69
C THR A 557 0.84 21.84 -10.05
N LEU A 558 1.50 22.82 -10.67
CA LEU A 558 0.86 24.05 -11.15
C LEU A 558 0.23 23.85 -12.54
N PHE A 559 0.95 23.23 -13.47
CA PHE A 559 0.56 23.20 -14.88
C PHE A 559 -0.23 21.96 -15.30
N VAL A 560 -0.07 20.81 -14.63
CA VAL A 560 -0.76 19.57 -15.05
C VAL A 560 -2.28 19.71 -14.97
N GLY A 561 -2.80 20.55 -14.07
CA GLY A 561 -4.23 20.88 -14.01
C GLY A 561 -4.78 21.50 -15.29
N ALA A 562 -3.95 22.28 -16.00
CA ALA A 562 -4.36 22.96 -17.23
C ALA A 562 -4.68 21.99 -18.37
N ILE A 563 -4.15 20.76 -18.33
CA ILE A 563 -4.42 19.72 -19.34
C ILE A 563 -5.91 19.34 -19.34
N GLY A 564 -6.58 19.42 -18.19
CA GLY A 564 -7.99 19.06 -18.05
C GLY A 564 -8.98 20.20 -18.32
N ILE A 565 -8.52 21.41 -18.64
CA ILE A 565 -9.39 22.56 -18.89
C ILE A 565 -9.91 22.49 -20.34
N PRO A 566 -11.23 22.37 -20.57
CA PRO A 566 -11.77 22.41 -21.92
C PRO A 566 -11.74 23.86 -22.45
N PHE A 567 -10.73 24.19 -23.25
CA PHE A 567 -10.71 25.46 -23.99
C PHE A 567 -11.60 25.36 -25.23
N ASN A 568 -12.90 25.57 -25.06
CA ASN A 568 -13.82 25.73 -26.18
C ASN A 568 -13.84 27.19 -26.63
N GLN A 569 -12.99 27.53 -27.61
CA GLN A 569 -13.19 28.70 -28.47
C GLN A 569 -13.76 28.23 -29.80
N GLU A 570 -14.82 28.89 -30.25
CA GLU A 570 -15.63 28.63 -31.46
C GLU A 570 -14.78 28.15 -32.66
N GLY A 571 -14.66 26.83 -32.82
CA GLY A 571 -14.08 26.20 -34.01
C GLY A 571 -12.87 25.28 -33.80
N THR A 572 -12.21 25.27 -32.62
CA THR A 572 -11.12 24.33 -32.33
C THR A 572 -11.31 23.66 -30.97
N ASP A 573 -11.67 22.37 -30.96
CA ASP A 573 -11.72 21.56 -29.74
C ASP A 573 -10.30 21.34 -29.20
N LEU A 574 -9.88 22.17 -28.25
CA LEU A 574 -8.58 22.11 -27.56
C LEU A 574 -8.68 21.34 -26.22
N ASP A 575 -9.49 20.29 -26.15
CA ASP A 575 -9.51 19.40 -24.99
C ASP A 575 -8.42 18.31 -25.15
N ILE A 576 -7.20 18.63 -24.69
CA ILE A 576 -6.02 17.76 -24.80
C ILE A 576 -6.26 16.45 -24.04
N LEU A 577 -6.90 16.52 -22.87
CA LEU A 577 -7.19 15.35 -22.05
C LEU A 577 -8.17 14.40 -22.75
N SER A 578 -9.23 14.92 -23.38
CA SER A 578 -10.15 14.06 -24.13
C SER A 578 -9.48 13.44 -25.34
N LYS A 579 -8.70 14.20 -26.12
CA LYS A 579 -7.91 13.65 -27.23
C LYS A 579 -6.94 12.56 -26.78
N TRP A 580 -6.32 12.74 -25.61
CA TRP A 580 -5.40 11.76 -25.06
C TRP A 580 -6.12 10.48 -24.58
N LEU A 581 -7.38 10.57 -24.14
CA LEU A 581 -8.15 9.47 -23.52
C LEU A 581 -9.13 8.75 -24.46
N ILE A 582 -9.15 9.03 -25.76
CA ILE A 582 -10.03 8.32 -26.72
C ILE A 582 -9.54 6.87 -26.92
N PRO A 583 -10.41 5.84 -26.74
CA PRO A 583 -11.84 5.91 -26.44
C PRO A 583 -12.13 6.02 -24.92
N SER A 584 -12.77 7.12 -24.50
CA SER A 584 -13.22 7.28 -23.12
C SER A 584 -14.63 6.70 -22.96
N ILE A 585 -14.76 5.55 -22.29
CA ILE A 585 -16.07 5.00 -21.93
C ILE A 585 -16.54 5.74 -20.67
N ASN A 586 -17.24 6.86 -20.82
CA ASN A 586 -17.89 7.53 -19.69
C ASN A 586 -19.37 7.13 -19.66
N LEU A 587 -19.78 6.42 -18.61
CA LEU A 587 -21.14 5.88 -18.50
C LEU A 587 -22.15 6.96 -18.04
N LEU A 588 -21.69 7.90 -17.19
CA LEU A 588 -22.51 9.01 -16.67
C LEU A 588 -22.77 10.10 -17.71
N HIS A 589 -21.86 10.28 -18.67
CA HIS A 589 -21.95 11.29 -19.74
C HIS A 589 -21.95 10.63 -21.13
N GLN A 590 -22.85 9.67 -21.35
CA GLN A 590 -22.96 8.95 -22.63
C GLN A 590 -23.27 9.85 -23.84
N ASN A 591 -23.75 11.09 -23.66
CA ASN A 591 -24.30 11.94 -24.73
C ASN A 591 -24.16 13.47 -24.51
N SER A 592 -23.12 13.99 -23.84
CA SER A 592 -23.00 15.44 -23.65
C SER A 592 -22.34 16.14 -24.85
N ASN A 593 -23.12 16.33 -25.93
CA ASN A 593 -22.97 17.47 -26.85
C ASN A 593 -23.37 18.81 -26.19
N ASN A 594 -23.75 18.78 -24.91
CA ASN A 594 -24.06 19.97 -24.15
C ASN A 594 -22.74 20.59 -23.68
N SER A 595 -22.45 21.80 -24.18
CA SER A 595 -21.51 22.70 -23.52
C SER A 595 -21.78 22.68 -22.02
N VAL A 596 -20.79 22.29 -21.22
CA VAL A 596 -20.86 22.46 -19.77
C VAL A 596 -21.25 23.90 -19.52
N ASP A 597 -22.44 24.13 -18.96
CA ASP A 597 -22.87 25.47 -18.60
C ASP A 597 -21.84 26.00 -17.61
N TRP A 598 -21.02 26.97 -18.04
CA TRP A 598 -20.01 27.60 -17.20
C TRP A 598 -20.61 28.07 -15.87
N TYR A 599 -21.90 28.41 -15.87
CA TYR A 599 -22.67 28.70 -14.68
C TYR A 599 -22.78 27.51 -13.71
N GLU A 600 -23.21 26.33 -14.19
CA GLU A 600 -23.34 25.13 -13.36
C GLU A 600 -21.99 24.69 -12.80
N PHE A 601 -20.95 24.67 -13.65
CA PHE A 601 -19.58 24.40 -13.23
C PHE A 601 -19.11 25.35 -12.12
N VAL A 602 -19.30 26.66 -12.29
CA VAL A 602 -18.92 27.65 -11.28
C VAL A 602 -19.71 27.46 -9.98
N THR A 603 -21.01 27.13 -10.05
CA THR A 603 -21.79 26.89 -8.82
C THR A 603 -21.32 25.67 -8.04
N ASN A 604 -21.01 24.56 -8.74
CA ASN A 604 -20.49 23.34 -8.12
C ASN A 604 -19.09 23.55 -7.56
N ALA A 605 -18.22 24.25 -8.30
CA ALA A 605 -16.89 24.63 -7.85
C ALA A 605 -16.91 25.53 -6.61
N ILE A 606 -17.83 26.50 -6.52
CA ILE A 606 -17.97 27.36 -5.32
C ILE A 606 -18.31 26.50 -4.10
N PHE A 607 -19.21 25.52 -4.25
CA PHE A 607 -19.58 24.63 -3.16
C PHE A 607 -18.39 23.78 -2.70
N SER A 608 -17.69 23.10 -3.61
CA SER A 608 -16.54 22.24 -3.26
C SER A 608 -15.38 23.03 -2.64
N VAL A 609 -15.06 24.21 -3.19
CA VAL A 609 -14.01 25.09 -2.67
C VAL A 609 -14.39 25.66 -1.31
N SER A 610 -15.67 25.98 -1.07
CA SER A 610 -16.13 26.47 0.24
C SER A 610 -15.89 25.44 1.35
N ILE A 611 -16.11 24.15 1.06
CA ILE A 611 -15.88 23.04 2.00
C ILE A 611 -14.39 22.87 2.29
N ALA A 612 -13.53 22.94 1.26
CA ALA A 612 -12.09 22.87 1.44
C ALA A 612 -11.57 24.05 2.29
N TYR A 613 -12.03 25.27 2.00
CA TYR A 613 -11.67 26.46 2.76
C TYR A 613 -12.15 26.39 4.22
N PHE A 614 -13.35 25.85 4.45
CA PHE A 614 -13.88 25.62 5.79
C PHE A 614 -12.99 24.65 6.59
N GLY A 615 -12.52 23.56 5.97
CA GLY A 615 -11.57 22.63 6.60
C GLY A 615 -10.24 23.30 6.98
N ILE A 616 -9.68 24.10 6.08
CA ILE A 616 -8.44 24.89 6.32
C ILE A 616 -8.66 25.89 7.44
N PHE A 617 -9.80 26.59 7.43
CA PHE A 617 -10.16 27.56 8.45
C PHE A 617 -10.21 26.92 9.84
N ILE A 618 -10.90 25.79 10.00
CA ILE A 618 -10.94 25.05 11.28
C ILE A 618 -9.54 24.60 11.71
N ALA A 619 -8.73 24.05 10.79
CA ALA A 619 -7.35 23.66 11.11
C ALA A 619 -6.51 24.85 11.61
N SER A 620 -6.64 26.00 10.94
CA SER A 620 -5.96 27.24 11.32
C SER A 620 -6.40 27.77 12.68
N LEU A 621 -7.69 27.66 13.03
CA LEU A 621 -8.17 28.07 14.35
C LEU A 621 -7.64 27.18 15.48
N LEU A 622 -7.51 25.87 15.23
CA LEU A 622 -7.12 24.91 16.26
C LEU A 622 -5.60 24.81 16.49
N TYR A 623 -4.79 24.94 15.44
CA TYR A 623 -3.36 24.61 15.49
C TYR A 623 -2.41 25.81 15.33
N LYS A 624 -2.93 27.00 15.00
CA LYS A 624 -2.08 28.19 14.90
C LYS A 624 -1.63 28.65 16.30
N PRO A 625 -0.36 29.05 16.47
CA PRO A 625 0.17 29.45 17.77
C PRO A 625 -0.53 30.69 18.37
N VAL A 626 -0.52 30.76 19.71
CA VAL A 626 -1.24 31.71 20.58
C VAL A 626 -1.00 33.19 20.27
N TYR A 627 0.14 33.52 19.66
CA TYR A 627 0.51 34.89 19.33
C TYR A 627 -0.03 35.39 17.97
N SER A 628 -0.87 34.60 17.28
CA SER A 628 -1.51 35.04 16.04
C SER A 628 -2.76 35.88 16.31
N SER A 629 -2.92 36.99 15.58
CA SER A 629 -3.98 38.00 15.74
C SER A 629 -5.42 37.44 15.71
N LEU A 630 -5.63 36.24 15.17
CA LEU A 630 -6.92 35.56 15.12
C LEU A 630 -7.40 35.04 16.48
N GLN A 631 -6.49 34.75 17.42
CA GLN A 631 -6.85 34.26 18.74
C GLN A 631 -7.31 35.37 19.70
N ASN A 632 -7.09 36.63 19.32
CA ASN A 632 -7.58 37.81 20.02
C ASN A 632 -9.06 38.13 19.70
N LEU A 633 -9.70 37.34 18.81
CA LEU A 633 -11.15 37.35 18.64
C LEU A 633 -11.77 36.53 19.78
N ASN A 634 -12.70 37.14 20.52
CA ASN A 634 -13.42 36.59 21.69
C ASN A 634 -14.16 35.23 21.48
N LEU A 635 -13.99 34.55 20.33
CA LEU A 635 -14.60 33.28 19.99
C LEU A 635 -14.14 32.11 20.87
N ILE A 636 -12.86 32.07 21.26
CA ILE A 636 -12.35 30.97 22.12
C ILE A 636 -12.88 31.10 23.54
N ASN A 637 -13.09 32.33 24.03
CA ASN A 637 -13.78 32.57 25.30
C ASN A 637 -15.27 32.19 25.25
N LEU A 638 -15.88 32.18 24.06
CA LEU A 638 -17.26 31.73 23.84
C LEU A 638 -17.37 30.20 23.93
N PHE A 639 -16.43 29.46 23.31
CA PHE A 639 -16.34 28.00 23.46
C PHE A 639 -15.95 27.58 24.89
N ALA A 640 -15.08 28.34 25.56
CA ALA A 640 -14.66 28.05 26.94
C ALA A 640 -15.78 28.23 27.99
N LYS A 641 -16.80 29.06 27.71
CA LYS A 641 -17.93 29.34 28.62
C LYS A 641 -19.09 28.33 28.53
N ILE A 642 -19.04 27.35 27.63
CA ILE A 642 -20.08 26.34 27.46
C ILE A 642 -19.93 25.27 28.56
N GLY A 643 -20.86 25.22 29.52
CA GLY A 643 -20.86 24.35 30.72
C GLY A 643 -20.96 22.83 30.46
N PRO A 644 -21.95 22.09 31.01
CA PRO A 644 -21.96 20.61 31.03
C PRO A 644 -21.92 19.92 29.65
N LYS A 645 -22.23 20.64 28.56
CA LYS A 645 -22.03 20.18 27.18
C LYS A 645 -20.54 19.92 26.83
N ARG A 646 -19.60 20.53 27.57
CA ARG A 646 -18.15 20.30 27.43
C ARG A 646 -17.74 18.87 27.79
N ILE A 647 -18.38 18.25 28.78
CA ILE A 647 -18.07 16.85 29.19
C ILE A 647 -18.41 15.87 28.05
N LEU A 648 -19.55 16.07 27.39
CA LEU A 648 -19.96 15.24 26.25
C LEU A 648 -19.05 15.49 25.03
N TRP A 649 -18.67 16.74 24.76
CA TRP A 649 -17.75 17.09 23.68
C TRP A 649 -16.33 16.53 23.91
N ASP A 650 -15.82 16.63 25.14
CA ASP A 650 -14.54 16.05 25.55
C ASP A 650 -14.57 14.51 25.42
N LYS A 651 -15.71 13.87 25.71
CA LYS A 651 -15.89 12.44 25.49
C LYS A 651 -15.89 12.06 24.01
N ILE A 652 -16.59 12.81 23.16
CA ILE A 652 -16.62 12.57 21.70
C ILE A 652 -15.23 12.78 21.08
N THR A 653 -14.55 13.87 21.45
CA THR A 653 -13.19 14.16 20.97
C THR A 653 -12.19 13.11 21.41
N ASN A 654 -12.27 12.62 22.66
CA ASN A 654 -11.45 11.51 23.13
C ASN A 654 -11.73 10.22 22.34
N VAL A 655 -12.99 9.91 22.00
CA VAL A 655 -13.32 8.74 21.17
C VAL A 655 -12.74 8.86 19.76
N ILE A 656 -12.88 10.02 19.12
CA ILE A 656 -12.31 10.27 17.77
C ILE A 656 -10.78 10.23 17.82
N TYR A 657 -10.19 10.80 18.88
CA TYR A 657 -8.75 10.79 19.09
C TYR A 657 -8.25 9.36 19.30
N ASP A 658 -8.88 8.57 20.18
CA ASP A 658 -8.52 7.18 20.43
C ASP A 658 -8.71 6.31 19.19
N TRP A 659 -9.77 6.55 18.41
CA TRP A 659 -9.99 5.90 17.11
C TRP A 659 -8.83 6.19 16.16
N SER A 660 -8.52 7.45 15.92
CA SER A 660 -7.49 7.86 14.95
C SER A 660 -6.08 7.47 15.43
N TYR A 661 -5.78 7.64 16.72
CA TYR A 661 -4.49 7.32 17.34
C TYR A 661 -4.21 5.81 17.34
N ASN A 662 -5.20 4.98 17.66
CA ASN A 662 -5.08 3.52 17.64
C ASN A 662 -5.40 2.91 16.27
N ARG A 663 -5.34 3.70 15.19
CA ARG A 663 -5.53 3.24 13.80
C ARG A 663 -6.84 2.47 13.57
N GLY A 664 -7.93 2.95 14.18
CA GLY A 664 -9.27 2.34 14.10
C GLY A 664 -9.35 0.96 14.74
N TYR A 665 -8.37 0.58 15.57
CA TYR A 665 -8.20 -0.77 16.13
C TYR A 665 -8.12 -1.89 15.07
N VAL A 666 -7.89 -1.54 13.80
CA VAL A 666 -7.86 -2.50 12.69
C VAL A 666 -6.67 -3.44 12.86
N ASP A 667 -5.48 -2.91 13.17
CA ASP A 667 -4.28 -3.72 13.43
C ASP A 667 -4.51 -4.77 14.54
N ALA A 668 -5.22 -4.38 15.60
CA ALA A 668 -5.55 -5.26 16.73
C ALA A 668 -6.59 -6.32 16.33
N PHE A 669 -7.59 -5.94 15.52
CA PHE A 669 -8.54 -6.88 14.94
C PHE A 669 -7.81 -7.94 14.10
N TYR A 670 -7.01 -7.54 13.11
CA TYR A 670 -6.24 -8.46 12.27
C TYR A 670 -5.32 -9.38 13.08
N ALA A 671 -4.65 -8.84 14.10
CA ALA A 671 -3.80 -9.65 14.97
C ALA A 671 -4.60 -10.71 15.74
N THR A 672 -5.74 -10.32 16.32
CA THR A 672 -6.53 -11.19 17.20
C THR A 672 -7.39 -12.19 16.43
N SER A 673 -8.03 -11.80 15.34
CA SER A 673 -8.92 -12.67 14.56
C SER A 673 -8.13 -13.55 13.58
N LEU A 674 -7.34 -12.93 12.70
CA LEU A 674 -6.66 -13.64 11.62
C LEU A 674 -5.34 -14.26 12.10
N THR A 675 -4.40 -13.48 12.64
CA THR A 675 -3.06 -14.05 12.92
C THR A 675 -3.09 -15.08 14.04
N LYS A 676 -3.83 -14.82 15.13
CA LYS A 676 -3.96 -15.79 16.24
C LYS A 676 -4.81 -17.00 15.82
N GLY A 677 -5.85 -16.80 15.01
CA GLY A 677 -6.66 -17.88 14.46
C GLY A 677 -5.84 -18.83 13.60
N ILE A 678 -5.09 -18.29 12.63
CA ILE A 678 -4.21 -19.09 11.75
C ILE A 678 -3.12 -19.78 12.55
N ARG A 679 -2.51 -19.12 13.54
CA ARG A 679 -1.51 -19.75 14.41
C ARG A 679 -2.10 -20.92 15.21
N GLY A 680 -3.32 -20.76 15.73
CA GLY A 680 -4.02 -21.87 16.41
C GLY A 680 -4.31 -23.05 15.49
N LEU A 681 -4.72 -22.78 14.24
CA LEU A 681 -4.91 -23.82 13.22
C LEU A 681 -3.59 -24.52 12.83
N ALA A 682 -2.50 -23.75 12.73
CA ALA A 682 -1.17 -24.30 12.48
C ALA A 682 -0.68 -25.20 13.62
N GLU A 683 -0.92 -24.81 14.87
CA GLU A 683 -0.60 -25.64 16.05
C GLU A 683 -1.44 -26.93 16.08
N LEU A 684 -2.71 -26.87 15.65
CA LEU A 684 -3.60 -28.03 15.54
C LEU A 684 -3.15 -28.98 14.43
N THR A 685 -2.80 -28.47 13.25
CA THR A 685 -2.30 -29.30 12.13
C THR A 685 -0.97 -29.97 12.48
N HIS A 686 -0.04 -29.24 13.11
CA HIS A 686 1.21 -29.82 13.62
C HIS A 686 0.96 -30.87 14.71
N PHE A 687 -0.03 -30.67 15.59
CA PHE A 687 -0.43 -31.68 16.56
C PHE A 687 -1.00 -32.94 15.89
N PHE A 688 -1.85 -32.77 14.88
CA PHE A 688 -2.47 -33.89 14.16
C PHE A 688 -1.41 -34.73 13.45
N ASP A 689 -0.48 -34.07 12.76
CA ASP A 689 0.65 -34.73 12.09
C ASP A 689 1.50 -35.52 13.10
N ARG A 690 1.99 -34.85 14.14
CA ARG A 690 2.90 -35.46 15.13
C ARG A 690 2.25 -36.50 16.05
N ARG A 691 0.93 -36.46 16.28
CA ARG A 691 0.26 -37.41 17.18
C ARG A 691 -0.53 -38.48 16.47
N VAL A 692 -1.21 -38.14 15.38
CA VAL A 692 -2.09 -39.07 14.67
C VAL A 692 -1.30 -39.76 13.56
N ILE A 693 -0.69 -39.00 12.65
CA ILE A 693 0.03 -39.58 11.50
C ILE A 693 1.26 -40.35 11.99
N ASP A 694 2.13 -39.70 12.77
CA ASP A 694 3.26 -40.36 13.41
C ASP A 694 2.84 -41.43 14.43
N GLY A 695 1.68 -41.25 15.08
CA GLY A 695 1.16 -42.22 16.05
C GLY A 695 0.74 -43.53 15.39
N ILE A 696 0.10 -43.46 14.21
CA ILE A 696 -0.31 -44.65 13.45
C ILE A 696 0.91 -45.41 12.94
N THR A 697 1.89 -44.71 12.35
CA THR A 697 3.11 -45.35 11.82
C THR A 697 3.93 -46.00 12.93
N ASN A 698 4.16 -45.29 14.03
CA ASN A 698 4.81 -45.86 15.22
C ASN A 698 3.97 -46.98 15.84
N GLY A 699 2.65 -46.85 15.86
CA GLY A 699 1.74 -47.87 16.34
C GLY A 699 1.87 -49.18 15.57
N VAL A 700 1.90 -49.14 14.23
CA VAL A 700 2.13 -50.31 13.39
C VAL A 700 3.53 -50.90 13.60
N GLY A 701 4.55 -50.06 13.74
CA GLY A 701 5.90 -50.51 14.07
C GLY A 701 5.94 -51.26 15.40
N VAL A 702 5.33 -50.70 16.43
CA VAL A 702 5.26 -51.28 17.78
C VAL A 702 4.42 -52.57 17.79
N THR A 703 3.28 -52.62 17.10
CA THR A 703 2.48 -53.85 17.01
C THR A 703 3.22 -54.96 16.27
N SER A 704 3.91 -54.64 15.16
CA SER A 704 4.72 -55.62 14.44
C SER A 704 5.85 -56.19 15.31
N PHE A 705 6.49 -55.35 16.14
CA PHE A 705 7.50 -55.77 17.10
C PHE A 705 6.91 -56.70 18.17
N PHE A 706 5.76 -56.34 18.76
CA PHE A 706 5.07 -57.20 19.74
C PHE A 706 4.58 -58.51 19.13
N VAL A 707 4.09 -58.50 17.88
CA VAL A 707 3.70 -59.71 17.16
C VAL A 707 4.94 -60.60 16.90
N GLY A 708 6.05 -60.02 16.45
CA GLY A 708 7.30 -60.75 16.28
C GLY A 708 7.81 -61.38 17.59
N GLU A 709 7.82 -60.61 18.68
CA GLU A 709 8.27 -61.11 19.98
C GLU A 709 7.30 -62.16 20.56
N SER A 710 6.00 -62.05 20.32
CA SER A 710 5.03 -63.07 20.74
C SER A 710 5.13 -64.37 19.93
N ILE A 711 5.32 -64.29 18.61
CA ILE A 711 5.55 -65.46 17.74
C ILE A 711 6.83 -66.20 18.15
N LYS A 712 7.88 -65.48 18.55
CA LYS A 712 9.13 -66.09 19.02
C LYS A 712 8.93 -67.03 20.22
N TYR A 713 8.00 -66.74 21.13
CA TYR A 713 7.70 -67.61 22.27
C TYR A 713 6.89 -68.87 21.89
N VAL A 714 6.30 -68.94 20.69
CA VAL A 714 5.66 -70.17 20.18
C VAL A 714 6.70 -71.28 19.94
N GLY A 715 7.93 -70.91 19.57
CA GLY A 715 9.06 -71.82 19.40
C GLY A 715 9.71 -72.24 20.72
N GLY A 716 8.98 -72.89 21.63
CA GLY A 716 9.46 -73.26 22.96
C GLY A 716 10.52 -74.38 23.03
N GLY A 717 11.05 -74.84 21.89
CA GLY A 717 12.13 -75.85 21.80
C GLY A 717 11.76 -77.29 22.19
N ARG A 718 10.53 -77.53 22.68
CA ARG A 718 10.06 -78.87 23.08
C ARG A 718 9.47 -79.61 21.87
N ILE A 719 9.99 -80.80 21.55
CA ILE A 719 9.50 -81.60 20.41
C ILE A 719 8.00 -81.95 20.57
N SER A 720 7.55 -82.20 21.80
CA SER A 720 6.14 -82.51 22.10
C SER A 720 5.18 -81.37 21.75
N SER A 721 5.58 -80.10 21.90
CA SER A 721 4.72 -78.97 21.52
C SER A 721 4.58 -78.81 20.01
N TYR A 722 5.63 -79.13 19.24
CA TYR A 722 5.57 -79.10 17.78
C TYR A 722 4.66 -80.21 17.22
N LEU A 723 4.74 -81.43 17.78
CA LEU A 723 3.85 -82.53 17.42
C LEU A 723 2.38 -82.20 17.74
N PHE A 724 2.12 -81.59 18.90
CA PHE A 724 0.77 -81.15 19.27
C PHE A 724 0.21 -80.08 18.32
N LEU A 725 1.03 -79.09 17.94
CA LEU A 725 0.65 -78.06 16.96
C LEU A 725 0.36 -78.65 15.57
N TYR A 726 1.15 -79.62 15.13
CA TYR A 726 0.92 -80.29 13.86
C TYR A 726 -0.41 -81.07 13.86
N LEU A 727 -0.66 -81.85 14.91
CA LEU A 727 -1.92 -82.61 15.05
C LEU A 727 -3.14 -81.69 15.16
N SER A 728 -3.03 -80.57 15.89
CA SER A 728 -4.12 -79.60 15.99
C SER A 728 -4.38 -78.89 14.66
N TYR A 729 -3.34 -78.55 13.89
CA TYR A 729 -3.48 -77.99 12.55
C TYR A 729 -4.19 -78.95 11.59
N VAL A 730 -3.81 -80.24 11.59
CA VAL A 730 -4.46 -81.27 10.78
C VAL A 730 -5.94 -81.43 11.18
N SER A 731 -6.23 -81.44 12.49
CA SER A 731 -7.61 -81.52 13.00
C SER A 731 -8.46 -80.33 12.55
N ILE A 732 -7.94 -79.10 12.70
CA ILE A 732 -8.63 -77.87 12.29
C ILE A 732 -8.85 -77.86 10.77
N PHE A 733 -7.84 -78.25 9.99
CA PHE A 733 -7.94 -78.33 8.54
C PHE A 733 -9.02 -79.34 8.11
N LEU A 734 -9.05 -80.52 8.71
CA LEU A 734 -10.09 -81.53 8.47
C LEU A 734 -11.49 -81.02 8.87
N LEU A 735 -11.60 -80.27 9.96
CA LEU A 735 -12.85 -79.70 10.45
C LEU A 735 -13.37 -78.59 9.53
N ILE A 736 -12.49 -77.71 9.04
CA ILE A 736 -12.80 -76.69 8.02
C ILE A 736 -13.19 -77.34 6.70
N TYR A 737 -12.42 -78.35 6.26
CA TYR A 737 -12.70 -79.10 5.04
C TYR A 737 -14.06 -79.80 5.13
N TYR A 738 -14.36 -80.43 6.27
CA TYR A 738 -15.64 -81.05 6.54
C TYR A 738 -16.78 -80.04 6.51
N PHE A 739 -16.65 -78.87 7.16
CA PHE A 739 -17.67 -77.81 7.13
C PHE A 739 -17.89 -77.22 5.72
N LEU A 740 -16.82 -77.01 4.95
CA LEU A 740 -16.91 -76.54 3.57
C LEU A 740 -17.62 -77.57 2.68
N PHE A 741 -17.33 -78.87 2.88
CA PHE A 741 -17.93 -79.94 2.11
C PHE A 741 -19.41 -80.18 2.46
N LEU A 742 -19.79 -80.00 3.73
CA LEU A 742 -21.17 -80.13 4.20
C LEU A 742 -22.09 -78.99 3.75
N ASN A 743 -21.55 -77.81 3.45
CA ASN A 743 -22.31 -76.69 2.87
C ASN A 743 -22.46 -76.80 1.34
N LEU A 744 -21.82 -77.78 0.70
CA LEU A 744 -21.82 -77.99 -0.76
C LEU A 744 -22.78 -79.11 -1.21
N PHE A 745 -23.44 -79.78 -0.28
CA PHE A 745 -24.54 -80.73 -0.46
C PHE A 745 -25.74 -80.26 0.34
#